data_AF-A0A3A4ZHS6-F1
#
_entry.id   AF-A0A3A4ZHS6-F1
#
_cell.length_a   1.000
_cell.length_b   1.000
_cell.length_c   1.000
_cell.angle_alpha   90.00
_cell.angle_beta   90.00
_cell.angle_gamma   90.00
#
_symmetry.space_group_name_H-M   'P 1'
#
loop_
_entity.id
_entity.type
_entity.pdbx_description
1 polymer ?
#
loop_
_entity_poly.entity_id
_entity_poly.type
_entity_poly.pdbx_seq_one_letter_code
_entity_poly.pdbx_strand_id
1 'polypeptide(L)'
;MMMKKKNIIKRLFPDNIKLILALLLGSFLLRLSLHSIYTYSLDHGTFIAWGRAMLAHGPSGFYASVWSDYLPGYLYVLWLMAFLEKTFGLAPVLVYKLPSMLADTGVVFLIYKIVSEKFGIRKATISALAFSLNLAVLANSTLWGQVDIITVFFSLLSVYCFRRNEYLSALFLATGFAVKPQAAMAVPVLFYMMLVYKWKLWKMVRYALVSAAALAFVFAPFAAQKELSIFINERVSATLSQYKYTSINAFNVWGLNGFWKLETNENILGILTSSVVVLLALFANRKREGREYLLLSLFFFTNFMLFTRMHERHMLPAIAPLAIAAASAPLLWLVYVSLSATYVLNMLYSAYWLDHNFATIIPDTAVKAIIIVNILALIIIFRESIKKKYSQIPKLASNALSSWRTGLVDKKADVSHGFAKRLLLLIFTFSLITRVVGLETPKEDYFDEIYHAFTARSLAQGEPYVWHWQTNNPPGFAYEWTHPPLAKEIMAGSIIVFGEHSLAWRLPGALLATLCVLLVYKISYEIFKRRDISLIASALLSLDGLVFTMSRIGTADVYFLFFMLLTYWLFLREKHMFSALALGLAASSKWSAIWFVPLLVLTQILLRKKLSWRHLHYLVLPPLVYVASYLPMFIHGYNFEHFIGMQKQMWWYHSGLKATHPYTSPWWSWPLMQRPVYLYQNFDAVRKFVANIYAIGNPVVFWFGAVGVLFSAVEAVRKRSLELALVVLAYLIFFVPWALSPRIMFIYHYLPSLPFLAIASGYTLHKLPRLTKPVILVGVVMFIYFYPHWSAIPVPEWLDKTYYWFSSWR
;
A
#
# COMPACT_ATOMS: atom_id res chain seq x y z
N MET A 1 -38.27 21.27 41.73
CA MET A 1 -37.00 21.50 42.46
C MET A 1 -36.11 22.43 41.63
N MET A 2 -36.08 23.70 42.03
CA MET A 2 -35.33 24.80 41.40
C MET A 2 -33.81 24.53 41.39
N MET A 3 -33.18 24.55 40.21
CA MET A 3 -31.77 24.93 40.08
C MET A 3 -31.51 25.72 38.78
N LYS A 4 -31.45 27.05 38.98
CA LYS A 4 -30.58 28.05 38.34
C LYS A 4 -30.54 28.12 36.79
N LYS A 5 -31.40 29.00 36.27
CA LYS A 5 -31.17 29.86 35.09
C LYS A 5 -29.95 30.79 35.30
N LYS A 6 -28.74 30.25 35.41
CA LYS A 6 -27.49 31.03 35.27
C LYS A 6 -26.70 30.52 34.07
N ASN A 7 -26.63 31.39 33.05
CA ASN A 7 -25.73 31.39 31.90
C ASN A 7 -25.71 30.16 30.97
N ILE A 8 -26.69 30.11 30.07
CA ILE A 8 -26.61 29.31 28.82
C ILE A 8 -25.34 29.68 28.02
N ILE A 9 -24.90 30.94 28.10
CA ILE A 9 -23.66 31.43 27.45
C ILE A 9 -22.39 30.81 28.08
N LYS A 10 -22.27 30.70 29.41
CA LYS A 10 -21.11 30.02 30.05
C LYS A 10 -21.06 28.51 29.80
N ARG A 11 -22.16 27.85 29.41
CA ARG A 11 -22.17 26.43 29.01
C ARG A 11 -21.78 26.22 27.54
N LEU A 12 -21.91 27.24 26.70
CA LEU A 12 -21.51 27.16 25.29
C LEU A 12 -20.00 27.38 25.11
N PHE A 13 -19.37 28.23 25.94
CA PHE A 13 -17.96 28.59 25.84
C PHE A 13 -17.11 27.98 26.97
N PRO A 14 -16.18 27.04 26.67
CA PRO A 14 -15.25 26.47 27.65
C PRO A 14 -14.25 27.50 28.18
N ASP A 15 -13.58 27.20 29.31
CA ASP A 15 -12.56 28.04 29.97
C ASP A 15 -11.37 28.46 29.07
N ASN A 16 -11.27 27.94 27.84
CA ASN A 16 -10.22 28.20 26.85
C ASN A 16 -10.75 28.81 25.54
N ILE A 17 -11.58 29.86 25.63
CA ILE A 17 -12.16 30.53 24.45
C ILE A 17 -11.09 31.00 23.45
N LYS A 18 -9.93 31.45 23.94
CA LYS A 18 -8.78 31.87 23.11
C LYS A 18 -8.27 30.74 22.22
N LEU A 19 -8.16 29.51 22.76
CA LEU A 19 -7.68 28.35 22.01
C LEU A 19 -8.66 27.94 20.90
N ILE A 20 -9.96 27.97 21.19
CA ILE A 20 -11.00 27.64 20.20
C ILE A 20 -11.01 28.69 19.10
N LEU A 21 -11.00 29.98 19.45
CA LEU A 21 -10.94 31.06 18.47
C LEU A 21 -9.68 30.96 17.60
N ALA A 22 -8.52 30.66 18.19
CA ALA A 22 -7.29 30.44 17.43
C ALA A 22 -7.39 29.24 16.47
N LEU A 23 -8.00 28.12 16.90
CA LEU A 23 -8.23 26.96 16.03
C LEU A 23 -9.18 27.28 14.87
N LEU A 24 -10.28 27.99 15.13
CA LEU A 24 -11.26 28.34 14.11
C LEU A 24 -10.71 29.37 13.13
N LEU A 25 -10.05 30.42 13.64
CA LEU A 25 -9.40 31.43 12.81
C LEU A 25 -8.29 30.81 11.99
N GLY A 26 -7.43 29.98 12.58
CA GLY A 26 -6.37 29.27 11.86
C GLY A 26 -6.91 28.32 10.80
N SER A 27 -7.98 27.58 11.11
CA SER A 27 -8.69 26.71 10.15
C SER A 27 -9.22 27.49 8.96
N PHE A 28 -9.85 28.64 9.20
CA PHE A 28 -10.42 29.48 8.15
C PHE A 28 -9.33 30.18 7.31
N LEU A 29 -8.32 30.78 7.96
CA LEU A 29 -7.21 31.44 7.28
C LEU A 29 -6.40 30.46 6.42
N LEU A 30 -6.19 29.22 6.87
CA LEU A 30 -5.55 28.19 6.06
C LEU A 30 -6.35 27.89 4.78
N ARG A 31 -7.68 27.85 4.86
CA ARG A 31 -8.52 27.61 3.68
C ARG A 31 -8.51 28.79 2.75
N LEU A 32 -8.59 29.99 3.32
CA LEU A 32 -8.51 31.23 2.60
C LEU A 32 -7.13 31.41 1.92
N SER A 33 -6.03 30.93 2.49
CA SER A 33 -4.72 31.03 1.82
C SER A 33 -4.55 30.02 0.68
N LEU A 34 -5.22 28.87 0.75
CA LEU A 34 -5.09 27.80 -0.24
C LEU A 34 -6.16 27.82 -1.34
N HIS A 35 -7.22 28.63 -1.21
CA HIS A 35 -8.40 28.57 -2.09
C HIS A 35 -8.11 28.76 -3.59
N SER A 36 -7.06 29.52 -3.91
CA SER A 36 -6.69 29.91 -5.27
C SER A 36 -5.73 28.92 -5.95
N ILE A 37 -5.22 27.91 -5.22
CA ILE A 37 -4.22 26.97 -5.75
C ILE A 37 -4.78 26.07 -6.85
N TYR A 38 -6.03 25.63 -6.70
CA TYR A 38 -6.72 24.80 -7.68
C TYR A 38 -8.23 25.09 -7.59
N THR A 39 -8.97 24.80 -8.66
CA THR A 39 -10.44 24.78 -8.71
C THR A 39 -10.84 23.94 -9.92
N TYR A 40 -11.75 22.98 -9.74
CA TYR A 40 -12.30 22.28 -10.90
C TYR A 40 -13.39 23.13 -11.55
N SER A 41 -13.08 23.66 -12.74
CA SER A 41 -13.85 24.75 -13.37
C SER A 41 -15.27 24.34 -13.78
N LEU A 42 -15.49 23.08 -14.16
CA LEU A 42 -16.81 22.59 -14.61
C LEU A 42 -17.83 22.54 -13.47
N ASP A 43 -17.48 21.89 -12.34
CA ASP A 43 -18.36 21.87 -11.17
C ASP A 43 -18.62 23.29 -10.66
N HIS A 44 -17.57 24.11 -10.61
CA HIS A 44 -17.67 25.44 -10.05
C HIS A 44 -18.46 26.40 -10.95
N GLY A 45 -18.25 26.32 -12.27
CA GLY A 45 -19.04 27.07 -13.26
C GLY A 45 -20.51 26.72 -13.20
N THR A 46 -20.83 25.45 -12.92
CA THR A 46 -22.20 24.97 -12.73
C THR A 46 -22.84 25.61 -11.49
N PHE A 47 -22.14 25.68 -10.36
CA PHE A 47 -22.64 26.37 -9.16
C PHE A 47 -22.88 27.86 -9.38
N ILE A 48 -21.98 28.54 -10.11
CA ILE A 48 -22.15 29.96 -10.46
C ILE A 48 -23.38 30.15 -11.35
N ALA A 49 -23.53 29.30 -12.38
CA ALA A 49 -24.67 29.35 -13.29
C ALA A 49 -26.00 29.14 -12.55
N TRP A 50 -26.06 28.15 -11.65
CA TRP A 50 -27.24 27.90 -10.84
C TRP A 50 -27.54 29.02 -9.85
N GLY A 51 -26.52 29.60 -9.19
CA GLY A 51 -26.72 30.74 -8.30
C GLY A 51 -27.31 31.94 -9.03
N ARG A 52 -26.78 32.26 -10.21
CA ARG A 52 -27.29 33.34 -11.06
C ARG A 52 -28.69 33.05 -11.60
N ALA A 53 -28.99 31.81 -11.99
CA ALA A 53 -30.32 31.40 -12.42
C ALA A 53 -31.35 31.51 -11.27
N MET A 54 -30.99 31.08 -10.06
CA MET A 54 -31.80 31.30 -8.85
C MET A 54 -32.09 32.77 -8.60
N LEU A 55 -31.09 33.64 -8.79
CA LEU A 55 -31.23 35.09 -8.61
C LEU A 55 -32.14 35.73 -9.67
N ALA A 56 -32.12 35.22 -10.91
CA ALA A 56 -32.90 35.75 -12.02
C ALA A 56 -34.36 35.26 -12.04
N HIS A 57 -34.59 33.98 -11.74
CA HIS A 57 -35.89 33.33 -11.93
C HIS A 57 -36.61 32.95 -10.62
N GLY A 58 -35.93 33.08 -9.48
CA GLY A 58 -36.44 32.68 -8.17
C GLY A 58 -36.63 31.16 -8.02
N PRO A 59 -37.05 30.70 -6.82
CA PRO A 59 -37.22 29.27 -6.54
C PRO A 59 -38.22 28.56 -7.46
N SER A 60 -39.34 29.22 -7.78
CA SER A 60 -40.42 28.64 -8.59
C SER A 60 -40.04 28.45 -10.07
N GLY A 61 -39.17 29.32 -10.61
CA GLY A 61 -38.73 29.28 -12.00
C GLY A 61 -37.40 28.54 -12.22
N PHE A 62 -36.69 28.14 -11.16
CA PHE A 62 -35.33 27.60 -11.28
C PHE A 62 -35.25 26.32 -12.11
N TYR A 63 -35.95 25.26 -11.72
CA TYR A 63 -35.85 23.97 -12.42
C TYR A 63 -36.48 23.98 -13.83
N ALA A 64 -37.25 25.01 -14.17
CA ALA A 64 -37.76 25.23 -15.52
C ALA A 64 -36.75 25.99 -16.41
N SER A 65 -35.86 26.78 -15.82
CA SER A 65 -34.89 27.63 -16.54
C SER A 65 -33.52 26.96 -16.70
N VAL A 66 -33.12 26.07 -15.80
CA VAL A 66 -31.82 25.39 -15.86
C VAL A 66 -31.89 23.96 -15.36
N TRP A 67 -31.07 23.09 -15.97
CA TRP A 67 -30.87 21.73 -15.47
C TRP A 67 -30.06 21.76 -14.16
N SER A 68 -30.49 21.00 -13.16
CA SER A 68 -29.74 20.78 -11.90
C SER A 68 -30.08 19.43 -11.28
N ASP A 69 -29.05 18.76 -10.77
CA ASP A 69 -29.10 17.51 -10.00
C ASP A 69 -29.05 17.74 -8.47
N TYR A 70 -28.93 19.01 -8.04
CA TYR A 70 -28.96 19.39 -6.62
C TYR A 70 -30.38 19.60 -6.11
N LEU A 71 -30.56 19.34 -4.81
CA LEU A 71 -31.82 19.57 -4.12
C LEU A 71 -31.99 21.06 -3.71
N PRO A 72 -33.24 21.51 -3.49
CA PRO A 72 -33.58 22.89 -3.13
C PRO A 72 -32.74 23.55 -2.03
N GLY A 73 -32.32 22.79 -1.02
CA GLY A 73 -31.60 23.34 0.13
C GLY A 73 -30.26 23.98 -0.24
N TYR A 74 -29.50 23.39 -1.16
CA TYR A 74 -28.23 23.98 -1.60
C TYR A 74 -28.44 25.17 -2.55
N LEU A 75 -29.55 25.19 -3.29
CA LEU A 75 -29.86 26.28 -4.21
C LEU A 75 -30.11 27.61 -3.48
N TYR A 76 -30.66 27.58 -2.27
CA TYR A 76 -30.73 28.78 -1.42
C TYR A 76 -29.34 29.30 -1.01
N VAL A 77 -28.37 28.40 -0.80
CA VAL A 77 -26.98 28.80 -0.52
C VAL A 77 -26.39 29.47 -1.76
N LEU A 78 -26.57 28.88 -2.94
CA LEU A 78 -26.09 29.45 -4.20
C LEU A 78 -26.76 30.79 -4.54
N TRP A 79 -28.05 30.94 -4.24
CA TRP A 79 -28.76 32.20 -4.37
C TRP A 79 -28.12 33.31 -3.52
N LEU A 80 -27.83 33.01 -2.24
CA LEU A 80 -27.13 33.96 -1.37
C LEU A 80 -25.73 34.28 -1.91
N MET A 81 -24.99 33.30 -2.42
CA MET A 81 -23.67 33.53 -3.00
C MET A 81 -23.73 34.43 -4.24
N ALA A 82 -24.69 34.20 -5.14
CA ALA A 82 -24.90 35.05 -6.31
C ALA A 82 -25.31 36.48 -5.93
N PHE A 83 -26.14 36.63 -4.90
CA PHE A 83 -26.49 37.93 -4.36
C PHE A 83 -25.24 38.66 -3.83
N LEU A 84 -24.42 38.02 -2.99
CA LEU A 84 -23.19 38.61 -2.45
C LEU A 84 -22.18 38.95 -3.54
N GLU A 85 -22.00 38.06 -4.51
CA GLU A 85 -21.17 38.27 -5.71
C GLU A 85 -21.61 39.54 -6.44
N LYS A 86 -22.91 39.66 -6.76
CA LYS A 86 -23.48 40.80 -7.49
C LYS A 86 -23.41 42.11 -6.71
N THR A 87 -23.73 42.07 -5.41
CA THR A 87 -23.82 43.28 -4.57
C THR A 87 -22.45 43.84 -4.20
N PHE A 88 -21.45 42.99 -3.96
CA PHE A 88 -20.14 43.41 -3.46
C PHE A 88 -19.01 43.28 -4.49
N GLY A 89 -19.28 42.80 -5.71
CA GLY A 89 -18.27 42.65 -6.77
C GLY A 89 -17.16 41.67 -6.41
N LEU A 90 -17.47 40.64 -5.61
CA LEU A 90 -16.48 39.68 -5.11
C LEU A 90 -16.11 38.65 -6.18
N ALA A 91 -14.87 38.15 -6.13
CA ALA A 91 -14.39 37.12 -7.04
C ALA A 91 -15.27 35.84 -6.94
N PRO A 92 -15.89 35.37 -8.03
CA PRO A 92 -16.86 34.26 -7.98
C PRO A 92 -16.27 32.98 -7.37
N VAL A 93 -15.03 32.63 -7.73
CA VAL A 93 -14.36 31.42 -7.22
C VAL A 93 -14.24 31.41 -5.70
N LEU A 94 -13.93 32.56 -5.10
CA LEU A 94 -13.83 32.69 -3.66
C LEU A 94 -15.21 32.55 -3.03
N VAL A 95 -16.19 33.33 -3.50
CA VAL A 95 -17.54 33.42 -2.92
C VAL A 95 -18.20 32.04 -2.84
N TYR A 96 -18.17 31.27 -3.92
CA TYR A 96 -18.86 29.98 -3.98
C TYR A 96 -18.11 28.86 -3.22
N LYS A 97 -16.84 29.05 -2.86
CA LYS A 97 -16.12 28.16 -1.94
C LYS A 97 -16.35 28.50 -0.46
N LEU A 98 -16.77 29.73 -0.13
CA LEU A 98 -16.99 30.17 1.26
C LEU A 98 -17.92 29.24 2.06
N PRO A 99 -19.07 28.77 1.53
CA PRO A 99 -19.95 27.90 2.29
C PRO A 99 -19.25 26.63 2.78
N SER A 100 -18.45 25.98 1.94
CA SER A 100 -17.69 24.79 2.30
C SER A 100 -16.57 25.09 3.30
N MET A 101 -15.87 26.23 3.16
CA MET A 101 -14.82 26.63 4.11
C MET A 101 -15.36 26.96 5.50
N LEU A 102 -16.53 27.60 5.56
CA LEU A 102 -17.25 27.89 6.79
C LEU A 102 -17.78 26.59 7.42
N ALA A 103 -18.32 25.68 6.62
CA ALA A 103 -18.78 24.38 7.09
C ALA A 103 -17.62 23.52 7.63
N ASP A 104 -16.47 23.49 6.95
CA ASP A 104 -15.25 22.84 7.46
C ASP A 104 -14.88 23.38 8.85
N THR A 105 -14.85 24.71 9.00
CA THR A 105 -14.52 25.38 10.27
C THR A 105 -15.58 25.10 11.33
N GLY A 106 -16.86 25.05 10.94
CA GLY A 106 -17.96 24.60 11.78
C GLY A 106 -17.79 23.14 12.25
N VAL A 107 -17.33 22.24 11.38
CA VAL A 107 -17.01 20.85 11.75
C VAL A 107 -15.84 20.79 12.71
N VAL A 108 -14.79 21.60 12.54
CA VAL A 108 -13.68 21.74 13.51
C VAL A 108 -14.23 22.12 14.89
N PHE A 109 -15.12 23.12 14.95
CA PHE A 109 -15.80 23.50 16.20
C PHE A 109 -16.59 22.35 16.82
N LEU A 110 -17.38 21.63 16.01
CA LEU A 110 -18.20 20.52 16.50
C LEU A 110 -17.33 19.37 17.02
N ILE A 111 -16.27 18.99 16.30
CA ILE A 111 -15.32 17.97 16.75
C ILE A 111 -14.73 18.38 18.10
N TYR A 112 -14.25 19.62 18.21
CA TYR A 112 -13.71 20.14 19.46
C TYR A 112 -14.75 20.04 20.59
N LYS A 113 -15.97 20.56 20.36
CA LYS A 113 -17.03 20.58 21.37
C LYS A 113 -17.41 19.17 21.81
N ILE A 114 -17.71 18.28 20.88
CA ILE A 114 -18.10 16.89 21.13
C ILE A 114 -17.02 16.13 21.91
N VAL A 115 -15.77 16.25 21.48
CA VAL A 115 -14.66 15.54 22.12
C VAL A 115 -14.31 16.17 23.47
N SER A 116 -14.44 17.49 23.63
CA SER A 116 -14.11 18.17 24.89
C SER A 116 -15.05 17.75 26.02
N GLU A 117 -16.35 17.63 25.72
CA GLU A 117 -17.37 17.20 26.67
C GLU A 117 -17.20 15.74 27.11
N LYS A 118 -16.64 14.88 26.23
CA LYS A 118 -16.53 13.43 26.48
C LYS A 118 -15.15 12.97 26.94
N PHE A 119 -14.08 13.59 26.45
CA PHE A 119 -12.72 13.07 26.53
C PHE A 119 -11.69 14.12 26.96
N GLY A 120 -12.12 15.35 27.27
CA GLY A 120 -11.28 16.44 27.75
C GLY A 120 -10.60 17.25 26.64
N ILE A 121 -10.11 18.43 27.03
CA ILE A 121 -9.63 19.49 26.13
C ILE A 121 -8.46 19.02 25.26
N ARG A 122 -7.49 18.28 25.82
CA ARG A 122 -6.31 17.83 25.06
C ARG A 122 -6.68 16.98 23.85
N LYS A 123 -7.59 16.02 24.02
CA LYS A 123 -8.05 15.15 22.92
C LYS A 123 -8.92 15.91 21.93
N ALA A 124 -9.70 16.89 22.41
CA ALA A 124 -10.48 17.76 21.55
C ALA A 124 -9.59 18.61 20.63
N THR A 125 -8.56 19.24 21.18
CA THR A 125 -7.59 20.02 20.41
C THR A 125 -6.89 19.14 19.37
N ILE A 126 -6.42 17.95 19.74
CA ILE A 126 -5.78 17.01 18.80
C ILE A 126 -6.73 16.64 17.67
N SER A 127 -7.98 16.29 18.00
CA SER A 127 -8.95 15.82 17.00
C SER A 127 -9.39 16.93 16.05
N ALA A 128 -9.61 18.13 16.60
CA ALA A 128 -9.95 19.32 15.84
C ALA A 128 -8.80 19.77 14.93
N LEU A 129 -7.55 19.75 15.43
CA LEU A 129 -6.37 20.08 14.64
C LEU A 129 -6.12 19.05 13.53
N ALA A 130 -6.23 17.76 13.85
CA ALA A 130 -6.08 16.69 12.88
C ALA A 130 -7.12 16.78 11.75
N PHE A 131 -8.33 17.29 12.03
CA PHE A 131 -9.34 17.55 11.01
C PHE A 131 -9.08 18.84 10.24
N SER A 132 -8.73 19.92 10.95
CA SER A 132 -8.42 21.22 10.35
C SER A 132 -7.30 21.13 9.31
N LEU A 133 -6.26 20.33 9.59
CA LEU A 133 -5.08 20.11 8.74
C LEU A 133 -5.22 18.91 7.79
N ASN A 134 -6.39 18.28 7.74
CA ASN A 134 -6.57 17.08 6.93
C ASN A 134 -6.54 17.41 5.43
N LEU A 135 -5.58 16.84 4.71
CA LEU A 135 -5.43 17.01 3.27
C LEU A 135 -6.65 16.55 2.47
N ALA A 136 -7.40 15.55 2.92
CA ALA A 136 -8.62 15.11 2.25
C ALA A 136 -9.72 16.19 2.27
N VAL A 137 -9.86 16.88 3.41
CA VAL A 137 -10.83 17.95 3.58
C VAL A 137 -10.44 19.16 2.75
N LEU A 138 -9.14 19.53 2.78
CA LEU A 138 -8.61 20.62 1.95
C LEU A 138 -8.76 20.31 0.45
N ALA A 139 -8.46 19.07 0.03
CA ALA A 139 -8.61 18.64 -1.36
C ALA A 139 -10.05 18.80 -1.87
N ASN A 140 -11.05 18.44 -1.08
CA ASN A 140 -12.46 18.54 -1.48
C ASN A 140 -13.00 19.97 -1.41
N SER A 141 -13.02 20.54 -0.19
CA SER A 141 -13.72 21.78 0.08
C SER A 141 -12.95 23.00 -0.44
N THR A 142 -11.64 23.03 -0.22
CA THR A 142 -10.80 24.22 -0.45
C THR A 142 -10.20 24.25 -1.84
N LEU A 143 -9.58 23.15 -2.28
CA LEU A 143 -8.92 23.05 -3.57
C LEU A 143 -9.94 22.78 -4.67
N TRP A 144 -10.69 21.67 -4.61
CA TRP A 144 -11.67 21.37 -5.65
C TRP A 144 -12.85 22.36 -5.66
N GLY A 145 -13.36 22.72 -4.49
CA GLY A 145 -14.54 23.58 -4.32
C GLY A 145 -15.86 22.82 -4.18
N GLN A 146 -15.80 21.55 -3.79
CA GLN A 146 -16.97 20.70 -3.54
C GLN A 146 -17.61 20.97 -2.17
N VAL A 147 -18.83 20.45 -1.98
CA VAL A 147 -19.71 20.82 -0.85
C VAL A 147 -20.09 19.65 0.07
N ASP A 148 -19.44 18.50 -0.09
CA ASP A 148 -19.72 17.31 0.71
C ASP A 148 -19.63 17.57 2.22
N ILE A 149 -18.74 18.47 2.64
CA ILE A 149 -18.61 18.84 4.06
C ILE A 149 -19.89 19.42 4.65
N ILE A 150 -20.73 20.10 3.88
CA ILE A 150 -21.99 20.67 4.38
C ILE A 150 -22.92 19.54 4.86
N THR A 151 -22.93 18.41 4.14
CA THR A 151 -23.62 17.18 4.54
C THR A 151 -23.11 16.68 5.89
N VAL A 152 -21.79 16.68 6.08
CA VAL A 152 -21.12 16.24 7.31
C VAL A 152 -21.46 17.14 8.48
N PHE A 153 -21.43 18.45 8.26
CA PHE A 153 -21.75 19.47 9.25
C PHE A 153 -23.17 19.28 9.81
N PHE A 154 -24.18 19.17 8.93
CA PHE A 154 -25.56 18.97 9.36
C PHE A 154 -25.80 17.59 9.99
N SER A 155 -25.15 16.54 9.49
CA SER A 155 -25.23 15.19 10.08
C SER A 155 -24.66 15.17 11.50
N LEU A 156 -23.51 15.80 11.73
CA LEU A 156 -22.91 15.94 13.06
C LEU A 156 -23.75 16.82 13.99
N LEU A 157 -24.29 17.94 13.50
CA LEU A 157 -25.19 18.79 14.26
C LEU A 157 -26.45 18.03 14.70
N SER A 158 -27.06 17.27 13.78
CA SER A 158 -28.26 16.50 14.10
C SER A 158 -27.99 15.49 15.23
N VAL A 159 -26.90 14.72 15.13
CA VAL A 159 -26.49 13.75 16.16
C VAL A 159 -26.11 14.45 17.48
N TYR A 160 -25.41 15.58 17.41
CA TYR A 160 -25.02 16.36 18.58
C TYR A 160 -26.22 16.98 19.31
N CYS A 161 -27.20 17.51 18.57
CA CYS A 161 -28.40 18.11 19.11
C CYS A 161 -29.43 17.09 19.60
N PHE A 162 -29.37 15.83 19.16
CA PHE A 162 -30.37 14.79 19.47
C PHE A 162 -30.75 14.70 20.94
N ARG A 163 -29.78 14.76 21.86
CA ARG A 163 -30.02 14.71 23.31
C ARG A 163 -30.33 16.07 23.96
N ARG A 164 -30.07 17.16 23.24
CA ARG A 164 -30.19 18.54 23.75
C ARG A 164 -31.55 19.13 23.38
N ASN A 165 -31.96 18.92 22.14
CA ASN A 165 -33.21 19.38 21.59
C ASN A 165 -33.55 18.53 20.34
N GLU A 166 -34.56 17.68 20.46
CA GLU A 166 -34.98 16.80 19.37
C GLU A 166 -35.50 17.54 18.13
N TYR A 167 -36.09 18.73 18.30
CA TYR A 167 -36.59 19.52 17.20
C TYR A 167 -35.45 20.09 16.37
N LEU A 168 -34.42 20.65 17.03
CA LEU A 168 -33.21 21.10 16.33
C LEU A 168 -32.49 19.94 15.64
N SER A 169 -32.45 18.76 16.27
CA SER A 169 -31.89 17.57 15.63
C SER A 169 -32.65 17.17 14.36
N ALA A 170 -33.99 17.17 14.41
CA ALA A 170 -34.85 16.88 13.27
C ALA A 170 -34.72 17.92 12.15
N LEU A 171 -34.63 19.20 12.52
CA LEU A 171 -34.41 20.31 11.59
C LEU A 171 -33.05 20.20 10.88
N PHE A 172 -31.95 19.98 11.62
CA PHE A 172 -30.63 19.83 11.00
C PHE A 172 -30.53 18.60 10.09
N LEU A 173 -31.19 17.50 10.43
CA LEU A 173 -31.26 16.34 9.54
C LEU A 173 -31.99 16.69 8.23
N ALA A 174 -33.14 17.36 8.33
CA ALA A 174 -33.93 17.79 7.19
C ALA A 174 -33.16 18.79 6.31
N THR A 175 -32.51 19.79 6.90
CA THR A 175 -31.68 20.76 6.17
C THR A 175 -30.50 20.07 5.48
N GLY A 176 -29.81 19.15 6.18
CA GLY A 176 -28.72 18.38 5.59
C GLY A 176 -29.20 17.56 4.39
N PHE A 177 -30.34 16.88 4.51
CA PHE A 177 -30.94 16.11 3.42
C PHE A 177 -31.31 16.99 2.24
N ALA A 178 -31.93 18.15 2.50
CA ALA A 178 -32.31 19.10 1.45
C ALA A 178 -31.12 19.73 0.73
N VAL A 179 -29.92 19.74 1.35
CA VAL A 179 -28.67 20.10 0.67
C VAL A 179 -28.14 18.90 -0.12
N LYS A 180 -28.04 17.73 0.51
CA LYS A 180 -27.57 16.49 -0.10
C LYS A 180 -28.25 15.27 0.53
N PRO A 181 -28.87 14.37 -0.24
CA PRO A 181 -29.54 13.18 0.29
C PRO A 181 -28.65 12.29 1.17
N GLN A 182 -27.33 12.32 0.97
CA GLN A 182 -26.35 11.57 1.76
C GLN A 182 -26.45 11.87 3.27
N ALA A 183 -26.99 13.03 3.69
CA ALA A 183 -27.22 13.31 5.12
C ALA A 183 -28.21 12.33 5.77
N ALA A 184 -29.10 11.70 4.99
CA ALA A 184 -29.99 10.64 5.46
C ALA A 184 -29.25 9.47 6.10
N MET A 185 -27.97 9.28 5.78
CA MET A 185 -27.15 8.20 6.35
C MET A 185 -26.94 8.36 7.87
N ALA A 186 -27.28 9.51 8.45
CA ALA A 186 -27.37 9.68 9.90
C ALA A 186 -28.61 9.01 10.52
N VAL A 187 -29.68 8.74 9.76
CA VAL A 187 -30.95 8.18 10.25
C VAL A 187 -30.77 6.86 11.01
N PRO A 188 -30.02 5.86 10.51
CA PRO A 188 -29.84 4.62 11.25
C PRO A 188 -29.11 4.82 12.59
N VAL A 189 -28.21 5.81 12.69
CA VAL A 189 -27.57 6.19 13.96
C VAL A 189 -28.56 6.86 14.90
N LEU A 190 -29.37 7.80 14.39
CA LEU A 190 -30.39 8.48 15.18
C LEU A 190 -31.43 7.47 15.70
N PHE A 191 -31.88 6.54 14.85
CA PHE A 191 -32.76 5.44 15.25
C PHE A 191 -32.12 4.58 16.35
N TYR A 192 -30.85 4.21 16.19
CA TYR A 192 -30.10 3.55 17.26
C TYR A 192 -30.09 4.33 18.56
N MET A 193 -29.87 5.65 18.51
CA MET A 193 -29.94 6.50 19.70
C MET A 193 -31.35 6.49 20.29
N MET A 194 -32.41 6.55 19.48
CA MET A 194 -33.79 6.43 19.96
C MET A 194 -34.03 5.11 20.71
N LEU A 195 -33.48 3.99 20.22
CA LEU A 195 -33.57 2.69 20.89
C LEU A 195 -32.78 2.64 22.20
N VAL A 196 -31.51 3.05 22.18
CA VAL A 196 -30.64 3.02 23.38
C VAL A 196 -31.18 3.92 24.48
N TYR A 197 -31.69 5.10 24.12
CA TYR A 197 -32.30 6.04 25.05
C TYR A 197 -33.79 5.79 25.31
N LYS A 198 -34.32 4.62 24.88
CA LYS A 198 -35.68 4.14 25.17
C LYS A 198 -36.77 5.19 24.87
N TRP A 199 -36.69 5.85 23.72
CA TRP A 199 -37.73 6.79 23.29
C TRP A 199 -39.09 6.09 23.13
N LYS A 200 -40.16 6.77 23.53
CA LYS A 200 -41.53 6.32 23.27
C LYS A 200 -41.86 6.51 21.78
N LEU A 201 -42.74 5.66 21.23
CA LEU A 201 -43.13 5.70 19.82
C LEU A 201 -43.60 7.09 19.36
N TRP A 202 -44.45 7.77 20.14
CA TRP A 202 -44.94 9.11 19.80
C TRP A 202 -43.82 10.15 19.64
N LYS A 203 -42.71 10.00 20.39
CA LYS A 203 -41.54 10.89 20.27
C LYS A 203 -40.78 10.63 18.97
N MET A 204 -40.69 9.37 18.54
CA MET A 204 -40.10 9.00 17.25
C MET A 204 -40.96 9.51 16.10
N VAL A 205 -42.29 9.33 16.18
CA VAL A 205 -43.24 9.86 15.18
C VAL A 205 -43.15 11.38 15.10
N ARG A 206 -43.13 12.09 16.24
CA ARG A 206 -42.95 13.55 16.25
C ARG A 206 -41.65 13.97 15.57
N TYR A 207 -40.53 13.27 15.85
CA TYR A 207 -39.26 13.56 15.20
C TYR A 207 -39.37 13.44 13.68
N ALA A 208 -39.97 12.36 13.19
CA ALA A 208 -40.19 12.13 11.77
C ALA A 208 -41.09 13.20 11.14
N LEU A 209 -42.20 13.57 11.81
CA LEU A 209 -43.11 14.62 11.34
C LEU A 209 -42.43 15.99 11.27
N VAL A 210 -41.61 16.35 12.27
CA VAL A 210 -40.86 17.61 12.27
C VAL A 210 -39.84 17.63 11.13
N SER A 211 -39.10 16.53 10.91
CA SER A 211 -38.18 16.43 9.76
C SER A 211 -38.92 16.51 8.42
N ALA A 212 -40.06 15.84 8.28
CA ALA A 212 -40.87 15.87 7.07
C ALA A 212 -41.45 17.26 6.79
N ALA A 213 -41.99 17.94 7.81
CA ALA A 213 -42.50 19.31 7.70
C ALA A 213 -41.39 20.30 7.31
N ALA A 214 -40.19 20.14 7.87
CA ALA A 214 -39.04 20.97 7.52
C ALA A 214 -38.57 20.73 6.07
N LEU A 215 -38.57 19.47 5.61
CA LEU A 215 -38.29 19.16 4.21
C LEU A 215 -39.33 19.76 3.27
N ALA A 216 -40.62 19.57 3.58
CA ALA A 216 -41.72 20.15 2.82
C ALA A 216 -41.59 21.68 2.73
N PHE A 217 -41.26 22.34 3.83
CA PHE A 217 -41.03 23.79 3.87
C PHE A 217 -39.89 24.24 2.94
N VAL A 218 -38.76 23.52 2.91
CA VAL A 218 -37.63 23.86 2.04
C VAL A 218 -37.97 23.65 0.55
N PHE A 219 -38.74 22.61 0.23
CA PHE A 219 -39.10 22.26 -1.15
C PHE A 219 -40.30 23.06 -1.70
N ALA A 220 -41.22 23.52 -0.85
CA ALA A 220 -42.48 24.14 -1.27
C ALA A 220 -42.29 25.30 -2.27
N PRO A 221 -41.34 26.23 -2.09
CA PRO A 221 -41.16 27.34 -3.04
C PRO A 221 -40.74 26.91 -4.45
N PHE A 222 -40.23 25.69 -4.63
CA PHE A 222 -39.79 25.14 -5.91
C PHE A 222 -40.87 24.31 -6.62
N ALA A 223 -41.93 23.91 -5.91
CA ALA A 223 -42.96 23.01 -6.43
C ALA A 223 -44.02 23.72 -7.30
N ALA A 224 -43.71 24.89 -7.89
CA ALA A 224 -44.65 25.87 -8.42
C ALA A 224 -45.88 25.33 -9.17
N GLN A 225 -45.70 24.34 -10.05
CA GLN A 225 -46.76 23.77 -10.90
C GLN A 225 -47.04 22.29 -10.63
N LYS A 226 -46.39 21.69 -9.62
CA LYS A 226 -46.49 20.27 -9.31
C LYS A 226 -46.95 20.08 -7.86
N GLU A 227 -47.67 19.00 -7.60
CA GLU A 227 -47.93 18.61 -6.23
C GLU A 227 -46.60 18.41 -5.48
N LEU A 228 -46.50 18.94 -4.25
CA LEU A 228 -45.25 18.95 -3.49
C LEU A 228 -44.67 17.55 -3.28
N SER A 229 -45.53 16.56 -3.02
CA SER A 229 -45.15 15.16 -2.84
C SER A 229 -44.47 14.58 -4.10
N ILE A 230 -45.08 14.80 -5.27
CA ILE A 230 -44.60 14.39 -6.58
C ILE A 230 -43.28 15.09 -6.88
N PHE A 231 -43.20 16.40 -6.65
CA PHE A 231 -41.99 17.18 -6.87
C PHE A 231 -40.82 16.70 -6.00
N ILE A 232 -41.04 16.46 -4.71
CA ILE A 232 -40.01 15.91 -3.82
C ILE A 232 -39.51 14.56 -4.36
N ASN A 233 -40.43 13.65 -4.69
CA ASN A 233 -40.08 12.32 -5.18
C ASN A 233 -39.28 12.40 -6.50
N GLU A 234 -39.69 13.27 -7.42
CA GLU A 234 -39.01 13.48 -8.69
C GLU A 234 -37.58 14.00 -8.49
N ARG A 235 -37.39 15.01 -7.62
CA ARG A 235 -36.06 15.59 -7.37
C ARG A 235 -35.14 14.60 -6.66
N VAL A 236 -35.63 13.90 -5.64
CA VAL A 236 -34.84 12.87 -4.94
C VAL A 236 -34.49 11.73 -5.89
N SER A 237 -35.43 11.29 -6.73
CA SER A 237 -35.18 10.24 -7.73
C SER A 237 -34.14 10.69 -8.75
N ALA A 238 -34.24 11.91 -9.28
CA ALA A 238 -33.29 12.46 -10.24
C ALA A 238 -31.85 12.46 -9.70
N THR A 239 -31.64 12.91 -8.47
CA THR A 239 -30.32 12.89 -7.82
C THR A 239 -29.81 11.46 -7.62
N LEU A 240 -30.67 10.49 -7.26
CA LEU A 240 -30.26 9.10 -7.03
C LEU A 240 -30.02 8.30 -8.31
N SER A 241 -30.66 8.68 -9.42
CA SER A 241 -30.61 7.95 -10.71
C SER A 241 -29.68 8.54 -11.75
N GLN A 242 -28.99 9.63 -11.44
CA GLN A 242 -28.15 10.38 -12.39
C GLN A 242 -27.10 9.51 -13.07
N TYR A 243 -26.43 8.64 -12.30
CA TYR A 243 -25.40 7.75 -12.82
C TYR A 243 -25.83 6.29 -12.67
N LYS A 244 -25.71 5.51 -13.75
CA LYS A 244 -26.07 4.08 -13.75
C LYS A 244 -24.83 3.18 -13.81
N TYR A 245 -23.81 3.52 -13.02
CA TYR A 245 -22.53 2.83 -13.01
C TYR A 245 -22.21 2.22 -11.64
N THR A 246 -21.50 1.09 -11.63
CA THR A 246 -21.09 0.41 -10.40
C THR A 246 -20.12 1.26 -9.56
N SER A 247 -19.15 1.93 -10.19
CA SER A 247 -18.25 2.89 -9.55
C SER A 247 -17.76 3.94 -10.53
N ILE A 248 -17.70 5.20 -10.09
CA ILE A 248 -17.38 6.37 -10.92
C ILE A 248 -16.07 6.95 -10.40
N ASN A 249 -14.96 6.38 -10.85
CA ASN A 249 -13.62 6.62 -10.31
C ASN A 249 -13.52 6.43 -8.77
N ALA A 250 -14.50 5.83 -8.09
CA ALA A 250 -14.48 5.68 -6.64
C ALA A 250 -13.69 4.44 -6.23
N PHE A 251 -12.71 4.59 -5.33
CA PHE A 251 -11.88 3.51 -4.82
C PHE A 251 -12.63 2.64 -3.78
N ASN A 252 -13.73 2.04 -4.24
CA ASN A 252 -14.62 1.14 -3.50
C ASN A 252 -14.57 -0.29 -4.08
N VAL A 253 -15.32 -1.23 -3.48
CA VAL A 253 -15.24 -2.67 -3.85
C VAL A 253 -15.52 -2.90 -5.34
N TRP A 254 -16.46 -2.15 -5.92
CA TRP A 254 -16.85 -2.29 -7.32
C TRP A 254 -15.73 -1.89 -8.28
N GLY A 255 -14.88 -0.94 -7.88
CA GLY A 255 -13.68 -0.53 -8.62
C GLY A 255 -12.66 -1.64 -8.84
N LEU A 256 -12.72 -2.76 -8.09
CA LEU A 256 -11.87 -3.93 -8.34
C LEU A 256 -12.12 -4.54 -9.72
N ASN A 257 -13.34 -4.38 -10.24
CA ASN A 257 -13.71 -4.83 -11.57
C ASN A 257 -13.58 -3.71 -12.62
N GLY A 258 -12.94 -2.59 -12.30
CA GLY A 258 -12.84 -1.41 -13.16
C GLY A 258 -13.97 -0.39 -12.93
N PHE A 259 -13.75 0.85 -13.38
CA PHE A 259 -14.69 1.96 -13.24
C PHE A 259 -15.64 2.07 -14.44
N TRP A 260 -16.73 2.83 -14.28
CA TRP A 260 -17.70 3.17 -15.32
C TRP A 260 -18.39 1.96 -15.98
N LYS A 261 -18.47 0.83 -15.27
CA LYS A 261 -19.26 -0.32 -15.71
C LYS A 261 -20.73 -0.12 -15.39
N LEU A 262 -21.61 -0.40 -16.35
CA LEU A 262 -23.06 -0.32 -16.12
C LEU A 262 -23.46 -1.27 -15.00
N GLU A 263 -24.30 -0.78 -14.08
CA GLU A 263 -24.84 -1.63 -13.03
C GLU A 263 -25.97 -2.52 -13.56
N THR A 264 -26.02 -3.75 -13.06
CA THR A 264 -27.11 -4.71 -13.28
C THR A 264 -27.76 -5.03 -11.93
N ASN A 265 -27.34 -6.12 -11.28
CA ASN A 265 -27.83 -6.55 -9.96
C ASN A 265 -26.92 -6.07 -8.80
N GLU A 266 -25.78 -5.45 -9.10
CA GLU A 266 -24.78 -5.00 -8.11
C GLU A 266 -25.36 -4.00 -7.10
N ASN A 267 -26.29 -3.14 -7.54
CA ASN A 267 -26.96 -2.16 -6.67
C ASN A 267 -27.72 -2.86 -5.54
N ILE A 268 -28.51 -3.89 -5.87
CA ILE A 268 -29.26 -4.69 -4.90
C ILE A 268 -28.29 -5.39 -3.94
N LEU A 269 -27.23 -6.00 -4.47
CA LEU A 269 -26.20 -6.68 -3.66
C LEU A 269 -25.50 -5.70 -2.70
N GLY A 270 -25.17 -4.50 -3.17
CA GLY A 270 -24.57 -3.43 -2.37
C GLY A 270 -25.48 -2.96 -1.24
N ILE A 271 -26.76 -2.75 -1.53
CA ILE A 271 -27.77 -2.38 -0.51
C ILE A 271 -27.92 -3.49 0.52
N LEU A 272 -28.05 -4.75 0.11
CA LEU A 272 -28.22 -5.89 1.03
C LEU A 272 -27.00 -6.08 1.92
N THR A 273 -25.80 -6.09 1.35
CA THR A 273 -24.55 -6.28 2.11
C THR A 273 -24.29 -5.13 3.07
N SER A 274 -24.51 -3.88 2.64
CA SER A 274 -24.44 -2.70 3.50
C SER A 274 -25.47 -2.78 4.65
N SER A 275 -26.71 -3.18 4.35
CA SER A 275 -27.76 -3.33 5.36
C SER A 275 -27.40 -4.38 6.41
N VAL A 276 -26.81 -5.51 6.02
CA VAL A 276 -26.33 -6.54 6.97
C VAL A 276 -25.25 -5.97 7.89
N VAL A 277 -24.25 -5.28 7.34
CA VAL A 277 -23.17 -4.65 8.14
C VAL A 277 -23.75 -3.64 9.14
N VAL A 278 -24.66 -2.78 8.67
CA VAL A 278 -25.35 -1.76 9.49
C VAL A 278 -26.15 -2.43 10.61
N LEU A 279 -27.01 -3.40 10.29
CA LEU A 279 -27.88 -4.08 11.26
C LEU A 279 -27.07 -4.85 12.30
N LEU A 280 -25.99 -5.53 11.91
CA LEU A 280 -25.09 -6.21 12.84
C LEU A 280 -24.42 -5.21 13.80
N ALA A 281 -23.94 -4.07 13.28
CA ALA A 281 -23.34 -3.03 14.09
C ALA A 281 -24.37 -2.42 15.07
N LEU A 282 -25.59 -2.15 14.61
CA LEU A 282 -26.67 -1.65 15.46
C LEU A 282 -27.07 -2.66 16.53
N PHE A 283 -27.27 -3.92 16.16
CA PHE A 283 -27.63 -4.98 17.09
C PHE A 283 -26.56 -5.18 18.16
N ALA A 284 -25.27 -5.18 17.78
CA ALA A 284 -24.16 -5.30 18.72
C ALA A 284 -24.08 -4.15 19.72
N ASN A 285 -24.60 -2.97 19.36
CA ASN A 285 -24.59 -1.76 20.17
C ASN A 285 -25.94 -1.41 20.81
N ARG A 286 -27.00 -2.20 20.61
CA ARG A 286 -28.39 -1.89 21.04
C ARG A 286 -28.61 -1.55 22.52
N LYS A 287 -27.62 -1.80 23.39
CA LYS A 287 -27.64 -1.45 24.83
C LYS A 287 -26.45 -0.59 25.28
N ARG A 288 -25.68 -0.02 24.35
CA ARG A 288 -24.43 0.70 24.64
C ARG A 288 -24.59 2.16 24.27
N GLU A 289 -24.24 3.08 25.16
CA GLU A 289 -24.18 4.51 24.87
C GLU A 289 -22.79 4.92 24.32
N GLY A 290 -22.70 6.09 23.67
CA GLY A 290 -21.43 6.71 23.30
C GLY A 290 -20.75 6.15 22.06
N ARG A 291 -21.49 5.43 21.19
CA ARG A 291 -20.98 4.82 19.95
C ARG A 291 -21.47 5.54 18.67
N GLU A 292 -22.27 6.59 18.82
CA GLU A 292 -22.97 7.26 17.72
C GLU A 292 -22.04 7.76 16.61
N TYR A 293 -20.90 8.38 16.94
CA TYR A 293 -19.97 8.89 15.92
C TYR A 293 -19.15 7.78 15.24
N LEU A 294 -18.86 6.67 15.94
CA LEU A 294 -18.23 5.51 15.31
C LEU A 294 -19.20 4.84 14.32
N LEU A 295 -20.46 4.68 14.72
CA LEU A 295 -21.51 4.15 13.85
C LEU A 295 -21.79 5.08 12.67
N LEU A 296 -21.79 6.40 12.89
CA LEU A 296 -21.94 7.38 11.81
C LEU A 296 -20.81 7.28 10.78
N SER A 297 -19.55 7.18 11.24
CA SER A 297 -18.41 6.96 10.37
C SER A 297 -18.51 5.63 9.62
N LEU A 298 -18.86 4.55 10.32
CA LEU A 298 -19.06 3.23 9.72
C LEU A 298 -20.12 3.28 8.61
N PHE A 299 -21.23 3.96 8.82
CA PHE A 299 -22.34 3.96 7.86
C PHE A 299 -22.02 4.77 6.62
N PHE A 300 -21.42 5.95 6.78
CA PHE A 300 -20.91 6.71 5.64
C PHE A 300 -19.87 5.90 4.84
N PHE A 301 -18.95 5.22 5.53
CA PHE A 301 -17.90 4.47 4.85
C PHE A 301 -18.40 3.18 4.21
N THR A 302 -19.32 2.47 4.86
CA THR A 302 -19.97 1.27 4.31
C THR A 302 -20.75 1.61 3.04
N ASN A 303 -21.45 2.76 3.04
CA ASN A 303 -22.12 3.25 1.84
C ASN A 303 -21.12 3.48 0.70
N PHE A 304 -20.07 4.28 0.93
CA PHE A 304 -19.03 4.50 -0.09
C PHE A 304 -18.44 3.18 -0.63
N MET A 305 -18.15 2.22 0.26
CA MET A 305 -17.49 0.98 -0.10
C MET A 305 -18.38 -0.02 -0.84
N LEU A 306 -19.68 -0.08 -0.51
CA LEU A 306 -20.57 -1.16 -0.95
C LEU A 306 -21.71 -0.69 -1.85
N PHE A 307 -22.11 0.58 -1.85
CA PHE A 307 -23.11 1.07 -2.80
C PHE A 307 -22.50 1.26 -4.18
N THR A 308 -23.32 1.05 -5.22
CA THR A 308 -22.99 1.47 -6.58
C THR A 308 -23.22 2.97 -6.74
N ARG A 309 -22.90 3.52 -7.92
CA ARG A 309 -23.12 4.95 -8.26
C ARG A 309 -22.34 5.91 -7.35
N MET A 310 -21.21 5.44 -6.81
CA MET A 310 -20.35 6.25 -5.93
C MET A 310 -19.27 6.98 -6.73
N HIS A 311 -18.99 8.22 -6.32
CA HIS A 311 -17.89 9.06 -6.78
C HIS A 311 -16.75 9.09 -5.75
N GLU A 312 -15.54 9.45 -6.19
CA GLU A 312 -14.35 9.60 -5.33
C GLU A 312 -14.61 10.45 -4.07
N ARG A 313 -15.39 11.53 -4.20
CA ARG A 313 -15.69 12.47 -3.11
C ARG A 313 -16.64 11.92 -2.03
N HIS A 314 -17.41 10.87 -2.33
CA HIS A 314 -18.42 10.33 -1.43
C HIS A 314 -17.84 9.64 -0.18
N MET A 315 -16.52 9.47 -0.09
CA MET A 315 -15.85 8.96 1.11
C MET A 315 -15.67 10.03 2.22
N LEU A 316 -15.63 11.33 1.88
CA LEU A 316 -15.37 12.43 2.83
C LEU A 316 -16.27 12.39 4.08
N PRO A 317 -17.58 12.09 3.97
CA PRO A 317 -18.46 12.08 5.13
C PRO A 317 -18.09 11.13 6.25
N ALA A 318 -17.29 10.09 5.97
CA ALA A 318 -16.80 9.19 6.99
C ALA A 318 -15.69 9.81 7.88
N ILE A 319 -14.94 10.81 7.39
CA ILE A 319 -13.68 11.29 7.98
C ILE A 319 -13.91 12.10 9.27
N ALA A 320 -14.86 13.04 9.29
CA ALA A 320 -15.12 13.86 10.48
C ALA A 320 -15.67 13.05 11.68
N PRO A 321 -16.70 12.20 11.52
CA PRO A 321 -17.14 11.34 12.61
C PRO A 321 -16.06 10.34 13.03
N LEU A 322 -15.17 9.91 12.12
CA LEU A 322 -14.01 9.08 12.45
C LEU A 322 -13.02 9.83 13.35
N ALA A 323 -12.74 11.11 13.10
CA ALA A 323 -11.88 11.92 13.97
C ALA A 323 -12.42 11.99 15.41
N ILE A 324 -13.75 12.15 15.56
CA ILE A 324 -14.42 12.12 16.86
C ILE A 324 -14.29 10.74 17.51
N ALA A 325 -14.54 9.67 16.74
CA ALA A 325 -14.44 8.30 17.23
C ALA A 325 -12.99 7.93 17.64
N ALA A 326 -11.99 8.42 16.90
CA ALA A 326 -10.58 8.17 17.14
C ALA A 326 -10.07 8.76 18.46
N ALA A 327 -10.71 9.81 18.99
CA ALA A 327 -10.45 10.31 20.34
C ALA A 327 -10.70 9.25 21.43
N SER A 328 -11.62 8.31 21.17
CA SER A 328 -11.98 7.20 22.06
C SER A 328 -11.21 5.91 21.77
N ALA A 329 -10.83 5.68 20.50
CA ALA A 329 -10.17 4.45 20.06
C ALA A 329 -8.94 4.78 19.19
N PRO A 330 -7.74 4.89 19.79
CA PRO A 330 -6.58 5.35 19.05
C PRO A 330 -6.13 4.47 17.85
N LEU A 331 -6.60 3.23 17.68
CA LEU A 331 -6.45 2.47 16.42
C LEU A 331 -7.14 3.16 15.24
N LEU A 332 -8.25 3.85 15.48
CA LEU A 332 -8.98 4.58 14.45
C LEU A 332 -8.19 5.80 13.94
N TRP A 333 -7.14 6.26 14.65
CA TRP A 333 -6.22 7.25 14.08
C TRP A 333 -5.43 6.70 12.89
N LEU A 334 -5.06 5.41 12.93
CA LEU A 334 -4.43 4.77 11.77
C LEU A 334 -5.41 4.74 10.59
N VAL A 335 -6.65 4.32 10.85
CA VAL A 335 -7.70 4.29 9.82
C VAL A 335 -7.99 5.70 9.30
N TYR A 336 -8.04 6.70 10.17
CA TYR A 336 -8.23 8.10 9.80
C TYR A 336 -7.14 8.59 8.84
N VAL A 337 -5.87 8.35 9.16
CA VAL A 337 -4.75 8.72 8.28
C VAL A 337 -4.80 7.95 6.98
N SER A 338 -5.06 6.64 7.03
CA SER A 338 -5.19 5.80 5.83
C SER A 338 -6.30 6.29 4.91
N LEU A 339 -7.52 6.50 5.42
CA LEU A 339 -8.65 7.01 4.64
C LEU A 339 -8.38 8.41 4.09
N SER A 340 -7.68 9.26 4.84
CA SER A 340 -7.31 10.59 4.35
C SER A 340 -6.32 10.51 3.19
N ALA A 341 -5.32 9.63 3.28
CA ALA A 341 -4.35 9.42 2.21
C ALA A 341 -5.00 8.81 0.96
N THR A 342 -5.83 7.77 1.14
CA THR A 342 -6.54 7.13 0.03
C THR A 342 -7.57 8.07 -0.60
N TYR A 343 -8.19 8.96 0.17
CA TYR A 343 -9.06 10.02 -0.36
C TYR A 343 -8.32 10.94 -1.29
N VAL A 344 -7.17 11.46 -0.86
CA VAL A 344 -6.37 12.40 -1.67
C VAL A 344 -5.91 11.72 -2.95
N LEU A 345 -5.44 10.47 -2.88
CA LEU A 345 -5.09 9.70 -4.08
C LEU A 345 -6.29 9.49 -5.01
N ASN A 346 -7.46 9.22 -4.44
CA ASN A 346 -8.68 9.04 -5.22
C ASN A 346 -9.11 10.34 -5.92
N MET A 347 -9.07 11.47 -5.21
CA MET A 347 -9.35 12.80 -5.77
C MET A 347 -8.34 13.17 -6.86
N LEU A 348 -7.04 12.97 -6.62
CA LEU A 348 -5.99 13.25 -7.59
C LEU A 348 -6.14 12.40 -8.85
N TYR A 349 -6.49 11.12 -8.69
CA TYR A 349 -6.79 10.25 -9.82
C TYR A 349 -7.95 10.79 -10.64
N SER A 350 -9.07 11.16 -10.00
CA SER A 350 -10.25 11.66 -10.70
C SER A 350 -10.00 13.04 -11.34
N ALA A 351 -9.33 13.96 -10.65
CA ALA A 351 -8.94 15.26 -11.21
C ALA A 351 -8.07 15.10 -12.47
N TYR A 352 -7.01 14.28 -12.39
CA TYR A 352 -6.14 14.05 -13.53
C TYR A 352 -6.90 13.41 -14.70
N TRP A 353 -7.75 12.42 -14.40
CA TRP A 353 -8.60 11.77 -15.38
C TRP A 353 -9.54 12.75 -16.09
N LEU A 354 -10.11 13.71 -15.38
CA LEU A 354 -10.96 14.75 -15.96
C LEU A 354 -10.16 15.78 -16.77
N ASP A 355 -9.02 16.23 -16.25
CA ASP A 355 -8.22 17.31 -16.85
C ASP A 355 -7.38 16.85 -18.07
N HIS A 356 -7.09 15.54 -18.18
CA HIS A 356 -6.18 14.99 -19.20
C HIS A 356 -6.88 13.97 -20.10
N ASN A 357 -8.09 14.29 -20.59
CA ASN A 357 -8.84 13.48 -21.56
C ASN A 357 -8.91 12.00 -21.17
N PHE A 358 -9.31 11.72 -19.93
CA PHE A 358 -9.52 10.38 -19.39
C PHE A 358 -8.25 9.52 -19.24
N ALA A 359 -7.07 10.16 -19.24
CA ALA A 359 -5.80 9.51 -18.93
C ALA A 359 -5.70 9.14 -17.45
N THR A 360 -5.02 8.03 -17.15
CA THR A 360 -4.85 7.55 -15.77
C THR A 360 -3.44 7.84 -15.24
N ILE A 361 -3.33 8.49 -14.08
CA ILE A 361 -2.05 8.73 -13.41
C ILE A 361 -1.65 7.61 -12.43
N ILE A 362 -2.61 6.82 -11.96
CA ILE A 362 -2.39 5.67 -11.08
C ILE A 362 -2.68 4.38 -11.85
N PRO A 363 -1.73 3.42 -11.94
CA PRO A 363 -1.96 2.14 -12.57
C PRO A 363 -3.13 1.37 -11.92
N ASP A 364 -3.87 0.60 -12.72
CA ASP A 364 -5.01 -0.21 -12.24
C ASP A 364 -4.64 -1.15 -11.07
N THR A 365 -3.44 -1.74 -11.09
CA THR A 365 -2.94 -2.58 -9.99
C THR A 365 -2.79 -1.80 -8.67
N ALA A 366 -2.31 -0.56 -8.75
CA ALA A 366 -2.18 0.32 -7.58
C ALA A 366 -3.54 0.81 -7.09
N VAL A 367 -4.47 1.12 -8.00
CA VAL A 367 -5.87 1.41 -7.66
C VAL A 367 -6.50 0.25 -6.89
N LYS A 368 -6.37 -0.99 -7.39
CA LYS A 368 -6.85 -2.20 -6.70
C LYS A 368 -6.21 -2.40 -5.33
N ALA A 369 -4.91 -2.16 -5.19
CA ALA A 369 -4.22 -2.21 -3.89
C ALA A 369 -4.78 -1.17 -2.90
N ILE A 370 -5.06 0.05 -3.37
CA ILE A 370 -5.69 1.11 -2.55
C ILE A 370 -7.11 0.71 -2.13
N ILE A 371 -7.90 0.10 -3.04
CA ILE A 371 -9.22 -0.43 -2.71
C ILE A 371 -9.12 -1.50 -1.61
N ILE A 372 -8.12 -2.38 -1.67
CA ILE A 372 -7.88 -3.38 -0.61
C ILE A 372 -7.57 -2.70 0.73
N VAL A 373 -6.78 -1.62 0.74
CA VAL A 373 -6.55 -0.82 1.96
C VAL A 373 -7.86 -0.25 2.51
N ASN A 374 -8.75 0.24 1.65
CA ASN A 374 -10.06 0.74 2.05
C ASN A 374 -10.98 -0.38 2.58
N ILE A 375 -10.94 -1.59 2.01
CA ILE A 375 -11.64 -2.78 2.53
C ILE A 375 -11.13 -3.13 3.93
N LEU A 376 -9.81 -3.13 4.15
CA LEU A 376 -9.21 -3.37 5.46
C LEU A 376 -9.61 -2.30 6.48
N ALA A 377 -9.65 -1.03 6.08
CA ALA A 377 -10.16 0.06 6.90
C ALA A 377 -11.62 -0.18 7.33
N LEU A 378 -12.47 -0.65 6.41
CA LEU A 378 -13.88 -0.94 6.69
C LEU A 378 -14.01 -2.06 7.72
N ILE A 379 -13.24 -3.12 7.56
CA ILE A 379 -13.17 -4.25 8.50
C ILE A 379 -12.74 -3.76 9.89
N ILE A 380 -11.75 -2.87 9.98
CA ILE A 380 -11.28 -2.31 11.27
C ILE A 380 -12.38 -1.48 11.92
N ILE A 381 -13.03 -0.56 11.20
CA ILE A 381 -14.11 0.28 11.74
C ILE A 381 -15.26 -0.62 12.22
N PHE A 382 -15.68 -1.60 11.41
CA PHE A 382 -16.73 -2.55 11.77
C PHE A 382 -16.36 -3.35 13.02
N ARG A 383 -15.15 -3.90 13.08
CA ARG A 383 -14.65 -4.65 14.25
C ARG A 383 -14.66 -3.80 15.51
N GLU A 384 -14.23 -2.54 15.43
CA GLU A 384 -14.26 -1.63 16.57
C GLU A 384 -15.67 -1.26 17.01
N SER A 385 -16.62 -1.22 16.06
CA SER A 385 -18.03 -0.96 16.36
C SER A 385 -18.66 -2.07 17.19
N ILE A 386 -18.34 -3.34 16.94
CA ILE A 386 -18.97 -4.48 17.64
C ILE A 386 -18.31 -4.83 18.98
N LYS A 387 -17.04 -4.43 19.21
CA LYS A 387 -16.30 -4.73 20.44
C LYS A 387 -16.89 -4.09 21.70
N LYS A 388 -16.90 -4.85 22.81
CA LYS A 388 -17.37 -4.40 24.14
C LYS A 388 -16.60 -3.18 24.69
N LYS A 389 -15.29 -3.10 24.47
CA LYS A 389 -14.42 -1.94 24.82
C LYS A 389 -13.67 -1.47 23.56
N TYR A 390 -13.52 -0.14 23.39
CA TYR A 390 -12.72 0.45 22.31
C TYR A 390 -11.28 -0.06 22.37
N SER A 391 -10.68 -0.37 21.22
CA SER A 391 -9.23 -0.62 21.16
C SER A 391 -8.48 0.68 21.40
N GLN A 392 -7.52 0.65 22.32
CA GLN A 392 -6.48 1.66 22.35
C GLN A 392 -5.63 1.56 21.06
N ILE A 393 -4.73 2.54 20.79
CA ILE A 393 -3.66 2.44 19.75
C ILE A 393 -3.23 0.99 19.80
N PRO A 394 -3.08 0.29 18.67
CA PRO A 394 -2.75 -1.11 18.70
C PRO A 394 -1.45 -1.33 19.49
N LYS A 395 -1.61 -1.58 20.80
CA LYS A 395 -1.06 -2.71 21.50
C LYS A 395 -1.60 -4.00 20.88
N LEU A 396 -2.01 -4.04 19.60
CA LEU A 396 -2.34 -5.25 18.86
C LEU A 396 -1.08 -5.81 18.23
N ALA A 397 -0.12 -4.99 17.78
CA ALA A 397 1.24 -5.51 17.60
C ALA A 397 1.73 -5.98 18.98
N SER A 398 1.74 -5.14 20.01
CA SER A 398 2.34 -5.55 21.29
C SER A 398 1.57 -6.64 22.07
N ASN A 399 0.25 -6.81 21.93
CA ASN A 399 -0.55 -7.80 22.67
C ASN A 399 -0.93 -9.03 21.82
N ALA A 400 -1.09 -8.92 20.49
CA ALA A 400 -1.09 -10.13 19.67
C ALA A 400 0.31 -10.72 19.74
N LEU A 401 1.37 -9.92 19.54
CA LEU A 401 2.76 -10.34 19.71
C LEU A 401 3.23 -10.41 21.18
N SER A 402 2.46 -10.06 22.22
CA SER A 402 2.90 -10.33 23.63
C SER A 402 2.73 -11.79 23.96
N SER A 403 1.72 -12.40 23.35
CA SER A 403 1.55 -13.83 23.39
C SER A 403 2.57 -14.55 22.52
N TRP A 404 3.21 -13.83 21.58
CA TRP A 404 4.30 -14.32 20.77
C TRP A 404 5.61 -14.12 21.50
N ARG A 405 6.41 -15.18 21.57
CA ARG A 405 7.60 -15.25 22.40
C ARG A 405 8.82 -15.35 21.48
N THR A 406 9.91 -14.76 21.93
CA THR A 406 11.23 -15.04 21.37
C THR A 406 11.85 -16.25 22.10
N GLY A 407 12.83 -16.90 21.47
CA GLY A 407 13.58 -18.02 22.07
C GLY A 407 12.76 -19.30 22.25
N LEU A 408 11.74 -19.51 21.40
CA LEU A 408 10.87 -20.69 21.44
C LEU A 408 11.45 -21.95 20.78
N VAL A 409 12.62 -21.84 20.16
CA VAL A 409 13.31 -23.02 19.63
C VAL A 409 13.86 -23.83 20.80
N ASP A 410 13.66 -25.16 20.78
CA ASP A 410 13.89 -26.02 21.95
C ASP A 410 15.31 -25.88 22.50
N LYS A 411 15.45 -25.95 23.83
CA LYS A 411 16.74 -25.93 24.54
C LYS A 411 17.52 -27.26 24.46
N LYS A 412 17.17 -28.15 23.52
CA LYS A 412 17.95 -29.38 23.29
C LYS A 412 19.41 -29.02 23.02
N ALA A 413 20.33 -29.92 23.36
CA ALA A 413 21.75 -29.74 23.08
C ALA A 413 21.94 -29.29 21.62
N ASP A 414 22.62 -28.17 21.43
CA ASP A 414 23.04 -27.69 20.11
C ASP A 414 24.36 -28.38 19.74
N VAL A 415 24.70 -28.37 18.46
CA VAL A 415 25.99 -28.90 18.01
C VAL A 415 27.14 -28.06 18.56
N SER A 416 28.27 -28.72 18.88
CA SER A 416 29.43 -28.04 19.45
C SER A 416 29.95 -26.96 18.50
N HIS A 417 30.47 -25.86 19.06
CA HIS A 417 31.02 -24.77 18.26
C HIS A 417 32.13 -25.23 17.31
N GLY A 418 33.00 -26.14 17.79
CA GLY A 418 34.08 -26.71 16.99
C GLY A 418 33.56 -27.53 15.81
N PHE A 419 32.55 -28.38 16.02
CA PHE A 419 31.92 -29.14 14.93
C PHE A 419 31.25 -28.21 13.91
N ALA A 420 30.45 -27.25 14.38
CA ALA A 420 29.78 -26.29 13.51
C ALA A 420 30.77 -25.48 12.67
N LYS A 421 31.90 -25.04 13.25
CA LYS A 421 32.94 -24.31 12.53
C LYS A 421 33.54 -25.17 11.40
N ARG A 422 33.87 -26.44 11.67
CA ARG A 422 34.42 -27.37 10.66
C ARG A 422 33.42 -27.65 9.55
N LEU A 423 32.16 -27.92 9.90
CA LEU A 423 31.12 -28.21 8.91
C LEU A 423 30.76 -26.98 8.08
N LEU A 424 30.69 -25.80 8.69
CA LEU A 424 30.48 -24.55 7.96
C LEU A 424 31.65 -24.26 7.00
N LEU A 425 32.89 -24.52 7.42
CA LEU A 425 34.05 -24.43 6.53
C LEU A 425 33.91 -25.39 5.35
N LEU A 426 33.51 -26.64 5.59
CA LEU A 426 33.26 -27.62 4.53
C LEU A 426 32.18 -27.14 3.54
N ILE A 427 31.04 -26.65 4.05
CA ILE A 427 29.93 -26.11 3.22
C ILE A 427 30.41 -24.90 2.42
N PHE A 428 31.17 -24.00 3.05
CA PHE A 428 31.71 -22.81 2.39
C PHE A 428 32.72 -23.16 1.30
N THR A 429 33.66 -24.07 1.59
CA THR A 429 34.64 -24.56 0.62
C THR A 429 33.95 -25.28 -0.53
N PHE A 430 32.96 -26.14 -0.25
CA PHE A 430 32.13 -26.77 -1.28
C PHE A 430 31.42 -25.73 -2.16
N SER A 431 30.80 -24.72 -1.54
CA SER A 431 30.13 -23.63 -2.26
C SER A 431 31.10 -22.84 -3.15
N LEU A 432 32.31 -22.57 -2.67
CA LEU A 432 33.34 -21.84 -3.39
C LEU A 432 33.84 -22.64 -4.59
N ILE A 433 34.25 -23.89 -4.35
CA ILE A 433 34.79 -24.78 -5.39
C ILE A 433 33.75 -24.97 -6.49
N THR A 434 32.51 -25.32 -6.13
CA THR A 434 31.47 -25.55 -7.14
C THR A 434 31.16 -24.31 -7.97
N ARG A 435 31.19 -23.10 -7.38
CA ARG A 435 30.89 -21.86 -8.12
C ARG A 435 32.05 -21.35 -8.98
N VAL A 436 33.29 -21.68 -8.63
CA VAL A 436 34.49 -21.19 -9.34
C VAL A 436 35.03 -22.20 -10.36
N VAL A 437 34.93 -23.50 -10.10
CA VAL A 437 35.45 -24.51 -11.03
C VAL A 437 34.66 -24.50 -12.35
N GLY A 438 35.36 -24.33 -13.46
CA GLY A 438 34.78 -24.22 -14.80
C GLY A 438 34.01 -22.92 -15.05
N LEU A 439 34.19 -21.88 -14.24
CA LEU A 439 33.43 -20.62 -14.34
C LEU A 439 33.62 -19.90 -15.69
N GLU A 440 34.75 -20.15 -16.35
CA GLU A 440 35.03 -19.67 -17.70
C GLU A 440 34.14 -20.29 -18.80
N THR A 441 33.43 -21.39 -18.51
CA THR A 441 32.56 -22.07 -19.46
C THR A 441 31.11 -21.62 -19.27
N PRO A 442 30.38 -21.22 -20.34
CA PRO A 442 30.81 -21.06 -21.73
C PRO A 442 31.75 -19.85 -21.93
N LYS A 443 32.63 -19.87 -22.94
CA LYS A 443 33.59 -18.77 -23.14
C LYS A 443 32.93 -17.50 -23.68
N GLU A 444 31.87 -17.71 -24.45
CA GLU A 444 31.00 -16.70 -25.03
C GLU A 444 30.04 -16.08 -24.00
N ASP A 445 29.56 -14.88 -24.32
CA ASP A 445 28.44 -14.26 -23.61
C ASP A 445 27.15 -14.99 -23.96
N TYR A 446 26.28 -15.17 -22.97
CA TYR A 446 24.97 -15.77 -23.16
C TYR A 446 23.92 -15.10 -22.27
N PHE A 447 22.65 -15.21 -22.69
CA PHE A 447 21.52 -14.60 -21.98
C PHE A 447 21.80 -13.11 -21.64
N ASP A 448 21.53 -12.67 -20.42
CA ASP A 448 21.69 -11.29 -19.97
C ASP A 448 23.16 -10.82 -19.84
N GLU A 449 24.17 -11.67 -20.07
CA GLU A 449 25.58 -11.22 -20.15
C GLU A 449 25.83 -10.30 -21.34
N ILE A 450 25.09 -10.47 -22.43
CA ILE A 450 25.16 -9.60 -23.62
C ILE A 450 24.78 -8.14 -23.30
N TYR A 451 24.16 -7.92 -22.14
CA TYR A 451 23.85 -6.60 -21.60
C TYR A 451 24.82 -6.23 -20.49
N HIS A 452 24.84 -7.02 -19.42
CA HIS A 452 25.55 -6.68 -18.19
C HIS A 452 27.07 -6.79 -18.32
N ALA A 453 27.57 -7.93 -18.78
CA ALA A 453 29.00 -8.18 -18.93
C ALA A 453 29.58 -7.30 -20.04
N PHE A 454 28.88 -7.19 -21.17
CA PHE A 454 29.22 -6.24 -22.23
C PHE A 454 29.40 -4.81 -21.70
N THR A 455 28.41 -4.29 -20.96
CA THR A 455 28.49 -2.94 -20.41
C THR A 455 29.65 -2.80 -19.41
N ALA A 456 29.92 -3.83 -18.62
CA ALA A 456 31.07 -3.84 -17.70
C ALA A 456 32.43 -3.81 -18.45
N ARG A 457 32.53 -4.45 -19.61
CA ARG A 457 33.72 -4.40 -20.48
C ARG A 457 33.93 -2.98 -21.04
N SER A 458 32.87 -2.35 -21.53
CA SER A 458 32.92 -0.94 -21.95
C SER A 458 33.32 0.00 -20.81
N LEU A 459 32.80 -0.21 -19.59
CA LEU A 459 33.23 0.55 -18.41
C LEU A 459 34.73 0.35 -18.11
N ALA A 460 35.23 -0.88 -18.20
CA ALA A 460 36.64 -1.19 -17.97
C ALA A 460 37.57 -0.53 -19.01
N GLN A 461 37.08 -0.33 -20.23
CA GLN A 461 37.78 0.36 -21.31
C GLN A 461 37.71 1.91 -21.19
N GLY A 462 36.96 2.43 -20.21
CA GLY A 462 36.82 3.88 -20.00
C GLY A 462 35.86 4.55 -21.00
N GLU A 463 34.92 3.79 -21.53
CA GLU A 463 34.04 4.27 -22.61
C GLU A 463 32.91 5.17 -22.06
N PRO A 464 32.84 6.45 -22.48
CA PRO A 464 31.92 7.41 -21.87
C PRO A 464 30.45 7.13 -22.24
N TYR A 465 30.20 6.52 -23.40
CA TYR A 465 28.85 6.28 -23.92
C TYR A 465 28.00 5.36 -23.04
N VAL A 466 28.61 4.58 -22.14
CA VAL A 466 27.90 3.74 -21.17
C VAL A 466 26.97 4.57 -20.27
N TRP A 467 27.20 5.87 -20.15
CA TRP A 467 26.40 6.76 -19.32
C TRP A 467 25.35 7.55 -20.09
N HIS A 468 25.21 7.30 -21.39
CA HIS A 468 24.34 8.06 -22.29
C HIS A 468 23.28 7.15 -22.93
N TRP A 469 22.05 7.17 -22.39
CA TRP A 469 21.00 6.21 -22.74
C TRP A 469 20.38 6.37 -24.14
N GLN A 470 20.79 7.38 -24.89
CA GLN A 470 20.38 7.58 -26.29
C GLN A 470 21.41 7.02 -27.29
N THR A 471 22.48 6.39 -26.80
CA THR A 471 23.50 5.77 -27.66
C THR A 471 22.92 4.57 -28.39
N ASN A 472 23.27 4.40 -29.67
CA ASN A 472 22.90 3.21 -30.42
C ASN A 472 23.63 1.98 -29.87
N ASN A 473 22.90 0.87 -29.75
CA ASN A 473 23.46 -0.40 -29.32
C ASN A 473 24.32 -1.04 -30.44
N PRO A 474 25.47 -1.64 -30.11
CA PRO A 474 26.26 -2.37 -31.11
C PRO A 474 25.54 -3.66 -31.56
N PRO A 475 25.83 -4.19 -32.76
CA PRO A 475 25.22 -5.43 -33.23
C PRO A 475 25.45 -6.59 -32.24
N GLY A 476 24.36 -7.23 -31.82
CA GLY A 476 24.40 -8.39 -30.90
C GLY A 476 24.52 -8.06 -29.41
N PHE A 477 24.66 -6.78 -29.04
CA PHE A 477 24.81 -6.33 -27.65
C PHE A 477 23.87 -5.17 -27.34
N ALA A 478 23.67 -4.84 -26.07
CA ALA A 478 23.05 -3.57 -25.70
C ALA A 478 23.59 -3.05 -24.38
N TYR A 479 23.64 -1.73 -24.22
CA TYR A 479 24.03 -1.13 -22.95
C TYR A 479 22.95 -1.34 -21.89
N GLU A 480 23.39 -1.80 -20.72
CA GLU A 480 22.51 -2.14 -19.62
C GLU A 480 22.25 -0.93 -18.72
N TRP A 481 21.33 -0.08 -19.17
CA TRP A 481 20.87 1.11 -18.43
C TRP A 481 19.60 0.88 -17.62
N THR A 482 19.07 -0.34 -17.60
CA THR A 482 17.83 -0.65 -16.88
C THR A 482 18.09 -0.87 -15.39
N HIS A 483 19.35 -1.09 -15.01
CA HIS A 483 19.78 -1.27 -13.64
C HIS A 483 20.87 -0.27 -13.21
N PRO A 484 20.88 0.12 -11.92
CA PRO A 484 21.94 0.93 -11.35
C PRO A 484 23.35 0.31 -11.54
N PRO A 485 24.43 1.12 -11.49
CA PRO A 485 25.71 0.76 -12.07
C PRO A 485 26.58 -0.18 -11.23
N LEU A 486 26.40 -0.24 -9.91
CA LEU A 486 27.39 -0.85 -9.00
C LEU A 486 27.79 -2.28 -9.37
N ALA A 487 26.83 -3.12 -9.78
CA ALA A 487 27.14 -4.49 -10.18
C ALA A 487 28.10 -4.52 -11.40
N LYS A 488 27.86 -3.64 -12.38
CA LYS A 488 28.69 -3.50 -13.58
C LYS A 488 30.04 -2.87 -13.24
N GLU A 489 30.10 -1.93 -12.29
CA GLU A 489 31.35 -1.35 -11.82
C GLU A 489 32.24 -2.40 -11.12
N ILE A 490 31.66 -3.29 -10.31
CA ILE A 490 32.42 -4.37 -9.68
C ILE A 490 32.90 -5.38 -10.72
N MET A 491 32.08 -5.70 -11.73
CA MET A 491 32.51 -6.52 -12.87
C MET A 491 33.65 -5.86 -13.64
N ALA A 492 33.53 -4.56 -13.94
CA ALA A 492 34.54 -3.77 -14.65
C ALA A 492 35.88 -3.77 -13.87
N GLY A 493 35.83 -3.55 -12.55
CA GLY A 493 37.02 -3.65 -11.70
C GLY A 493 37.68 -5.04 -11.74
N SER A 494 36.88 -6.11 -11.82
CA SER A 494 37.40 -7.48 -11.99
C SER A 494 38.03 -7.69 -13.38
N ILE A 495 37.43 -7.14 -14.44
CA ILE A 495 37.97 -7.16 -15.81
C ILE A 495 39.30 -6.42 -15.87
N ILE A 496 39.43 -5.25 -15.22
CA ILE A 496 40.68 -4.49 -15.17
C ILE A 496 41.80 -5.31 -14.51
N VAL A 497 41.49 -6.09 -13.46
CA VAL A 497 42.48 -6.86 -12.70
C VAL A 497 42.86 -8.17 -13.39
N PHE A 498 41.89 -8.90 -13.95
CA PHE A 498 42.08 -10.27 -14.45
C PHE A 498 42.06 -10.39 -15.98
N GLY A 499 41.75 -9.32 -16.70
CA GLY A 499 41.63 -9.29 -18.16
C GLY A 499 40.21 -9.47 -18.69
N GLU A 500 40.03 -9.23 -19.98
CA GLU A 500 38.73 -9.26 -20.66
C GLU A 500 38.35 -10.69 -21.13
N HIS A 501 38.00 -11.56 -20.18
CA HIS A 501 37.52 -12.92 -20.47
C HIS A 501 36.43 -13.37 -19.48
N SER A 502 35.68 -14.42 -19.83
CA SER A 502 34.48 -14.87 -19.10
C SER A 502 34.66 -15.10 -17.60
N LEU A 503 35.82 -15.61 -17.20
CA LEU A 503 36.17 -15.77 -15.79
C LEU A 503 36.12 -14.44 -15.03
N ALA A 504 36.57 -13.33 -15.63
CA ALA A 504 36.75 -12.06 -14.95
C ALA A 504 35.42 -11.40 -14.58
N TRP A 505 34.43 -11.34 -15.49
CA TRP A 505 33.13 -10.74 -15.17
C TRP A 505 32.23 -11.65 -14.33
N ARG A 506 32.43 -12.98 -14.37
CA ARG A 506 31.66 -13.93 -13.56
C ARG A 506 32.22 -14.14 -12.15
N LEU A 507 33.53 -13.96 -11.95
CA LEU A 507 34.21 -14.22 -10.68
C LEU A 507 33.61 -13.47 -9.48
N PRO A 508 33.34 -12.15 -9.54
CA PRO A 508 32.80 -11.44 -8.37
C PRO A 508 31.42 -11.97 -7.97
N GLY A 509 30.55 -12.29 -8.94
CA GLY A 509 29.25 -12.93 -8.68
C GLY A 509 29.41 -14.27 -7.95
N ALA A 510 30.31 -15.13 -8.40
CA ALA A 510 30.58 -16.44 -7.79
C ALA A 510 31.07 -16.31 -6.33
N LEU A 511 31.96 -15.34 -6.08
CA LEU A 511 32.49 -15.06 -4.74
C LEU A 511 31.40 -14.48 -3.81
N LEU A 512 30.62 -13.51 -4.28
CA LEU A 512 29.53 -12.92 -3.50
C LEU A 512 28.44 -13.94 -3.15
N ALA A 513 28.07 -14.84 -4.07
CA ALA A 513 27.13 -15.91 -3.78
C ALA A 513 27.67 -16.91 -2.75
N THR A 514 28.98 -17.19 -2.77
CA THR A 514 29.62 -18.01 -1.73
C THR A 514 29.53 -17.32 -0.37
N LEU A 515 29.69 -15.99 -0.31
CA LEU A 515 29.45 -15.23 0.91
C LEU A 515 27.97 -15.18 1.31
N CYS A 516 27.02 -15.26 0.36
CA CYS A 516 25.59 -15.40 0.68
C CYS A 516 25.31 -16.66 1.50
N VAL A 517 25.99 -17.78 1.23
CA VAL A 517 25.87 -19.02 2.04
C VAL A 517 26.30 -18.77 3.48
N LEU A 518 27.40 -18.05 3.68
CA LEU A 518 27.86 -17.64 5.01
C LEU A 518 26.87 -16.67 5.67
N LEU A 519 26.33 -15.70 4.93
CA LEU A 519 25.35 -14.75 5.46
C LEU A 519 24.05 -15.44 5.84
N VAL A 520 23.58 -16.46 5.11
CA VAL A 520 22.41 -17.26 5.49
C VAL A 520 22.65 -18.01 6.80
N TYR A 521 23.84 -18.61 6.98
CA TYR A 521 24.21 -19.18 8.28
C TYR A 521 24.16 -18.11 9.38
N LYS A 522 24.73 -16.92 9.15
CA LYS A 522 24.78 -15.85 10.14
C LYS A 522 23.40 -15.30 10.47
N ILE A 523 22.54 -15.03 9.49
CA ILE A 523 21.17 -14.56 9.67
C ILE A 523 20.35 -15.59 10.42
N SER A 524 20.39 -16.86 9.99
CA SER A 524 19.74 -17.97 10.68
C SER A 524 20.17 -18.04 12.15
N TYR A 525 21.48 -17.91 12.42
CA TYR A 525 22.01 -17.91 13.77
C TYR A 525 21.55 -16.69 14.57
N GLU A 526 21.49 -15.50 13.98
CA GLU A 526 20.99 -14.31 14.67
C GLU A 526 19.49 -14.42 15.02
N ILE A 527 18.71 -15.08 14.17
CA ILE A 527 17.27 -15.30 14.38
C ILE A 527 17.03 -16.39 15.44
N PHE A 528 17.63 -17.58 15.28
CA PHE A 528 17.31 -18.75 16.11
C PHE A 528 18.30 -19.03 17.24
N LYS A 529 19.49 -18.42 17.21
CA LYS A 529 20.61 -18.66 18.15
C LYS A 529 21.03 -20.13 18.24
N ARG A 530 20.88 -20.88 17.15
CA ARG A 530 21.27 -22.29 17.05
C ARG A 530 22.12 -22.59 15.82
N ARG A 531 23.14 -23.42 15.99
CA ARG A 531 24.10 -23.76 14.95
C ARG A 531 23.56 -24.86 14.03
N ASP A 532 22.85 -25.84 14.56
CA ASP A 532 22.25 -26.92 13.78
C ASP A 532 21.33 -26.41 12.65
N ILE A 533 20.34 -25.56 12.97
CA ILE A 533 19.43 -24.95 11.99
C ILE A 533 20.22 -24.17 10.93
N SER A 534 21.22 -23.41 11.39
CA SER A 534 22.02 -22.54 10.54
C SER A 534 22.90 -23.31 9.57
N LEU A 535 23.49 -24.43 10.01
CA LEU A 535 24.26 -25.34 9.16
C LEU A 535 23.38 -25.97 8.09
N ILE A 536 22.20 -26.45 8.46
CA ILE A 536 21.24 -27.05 7.52
C ILE A 536 20.79 -26.02 6.48
N ALA A 537 20.41 -24.81 6.92
CA ALA A 537 19.99 -23.74 6.02
C ALA A 537 21.11 -23.36 5.02
N SER A 538 22.35 -23.20 5.49
CA SER A 538 23.49 -22.93 4.60
C SER A 538 23.80 -24.08 3.66
N ALA A 539 23.68 -25.33 4.11
CA ALA A 539 23.90 -26.52 3.28
C ALA A 539 22.85 -26.58 2.15
N LEU A 540 21.57 -26.39 2.48
CA LEU A 540 20.49 -26.40 1.48
C LEU A 540 20.66 -25.29 0.45
N LEU A 541 21.01 -24.06 0.86
CA LEU A 541 21.28 -22.97 -0.09
C LEU A 541 22.52 -23.27 -0.96
N SER A 542 23.56 -23.90 -0.40
CA SER A 542 24.76 -24.26 -1.16
C SER A 542 24.48 -25.31 -2.24
N LEU A 543 23.43 -26.13 -2.05
CA LEU A 543 22.97 -27.18 -2.95
C LEU A 543 21.87 -26.70 -3.93
N ASP A 544 21.52 -25.41 -3.93
CA ASP A 544 20.49 -24.90 -4.82
C ASP A 544 21.01 -24.52 -6.21
N GLY A 545 20.32 -25.02 -7.24
CA GLY A 545 20.64 -24.79 -8.64
C GLY A 545 20.41 -23.38 -9.15
N LEU A 546 19.39 -22.67 -8.64
CA LEU A 546 19.09 -21.32 -9.11
C LEU A 546 20.11 -20.34 -8.55
N VAL A 547 20.44 -20.43 -7.25
CA VAL A 547 21.52 -19.64 -6.64
C VAL A 547 22.86 -19.95 -7.31
N PHE A 548 23.13 -21.23 -7.61
CA PHE A 548 24.33 -21.64 -8.32
C PHE A 548 24.40 -21.01 -9.71
N THR A 549 23.38 -21.20 -10.54
CA THR A 549 23.34 -20.72 -11.92
C THR A 549 23.45 -19.19 -11.97
N MET A 550 22.66 -18.48 -11.17
CA MET A 550 22.69 -17.02 -11.12
C MET A 550 24.01 -16.46 -10.56
N SER A 551 24.80 -17.26 -9.84
CA SER A 551 26.13 -16.86 -9.38
C SER A 551 27.24 -17.03 -10.40
N ARG A 552 26.98 -17.79 -11.47
CA ARG A 552 27.96 -18.08 -12.52
C ARG A 552 27.70 -17.31 -13.81
N ILE A 553 26.71 -16.42 -13.80
CA ILE A 553 26.39 -15.52 -14.91
C ILE A 553 26.65 -14.07 -14.46
N GLY A 554 27.28 -13.28 -15.33
CA GLY A 554 27.57 -11.87 -15.10
C GLY A 554 26.32 -10.99 -15.13
N THR A 555 25.50 -11.03 -14.08
CA THR A 555 24.27 -10.22 -13.93
C THR A 555 24.19 -9.53 -12.56
N ALA A 556 23.31 -8.53 -12.41
CA ALA A 556 23.20 -7.75 -11.17
C ALA A 556 22.55 -8.50 -10.00
N ASP A 557 21.88 -9.63 -10.23
CA ASP A 557 21.02 -10.32 -9.26
C ASP A 557 21.74 -10.77 -7.99
N VAL A 558 22.94 -11.34 -8.13
CA VAL A 558 23.71 -11.85 -6.98
C VAL A 558 24.35 -10.74 -6.15
N TYR A 559 24.71 -9.62 -6.78
CA TYR A 559 25.22 -8.44 -6.08
C TYR A 559 24.15 -7.86 -5.16
N PHE A 560 22.94 -7.68 -5.71
CA PHE A 560 21.77 -7.30 -4.94
C PHE A 560 21.48 -8.28 -3.80
N LEU A 561 21.46 -9.59 -4.09
CA LEU A 561 21.24 -10.63 -3.08
C LEU A 561 22.23 -10.52 -1.92
N PHE A 562 23.53 -10.42 -2.23
CA PHE A 562 24.59 -10.31 -1.23
C PHE A 562 24.42 -9.08 -0.35
N PHE A 563 24.31 -7.89 -0.96
CA PHE A 563 24.20 -6.65 -0.19
C PHE A 563 22.90 -6.60 0.63
N MET A 564 21.80 -7.17 0.13
CA MET A 564 20.55 -7.30 0.88
C MET A 564 20.69 -8.21 2.11
N LEU A 565 21.33 -9.38 1.97
CA LEU A 565 21.60 -10.27 3.10
C LEU A 565 22.56 -9.63 4.11
N LEU A 566 23.57 -8.89 3.62
CA LEU A 566 24.51 -8.14 4.44
C LEU A 566 23.80 -7.05 5.24
N THR A 567 22.90 -6.28 4.61
CA THR A 567 22.01 -5.33 5.29
C THR A 567 21.24 -6.03 6.39
N TYR A 568 20.60 -7.18 6.11
CA TYR A 568 19.79 -7.85 7.12
C TYR A 568 20.60 -8.29 8.33
N TRP A 569 21.73 -8.93 8.09
CA TRP A 569 22.59 -9.44 9.14
C TRP A 569 23.10 -8.29 10.04
N LEU A 570 23.56 -7.20 9.43
CA LEU A 570 24.02 -6.01 10.16
C LEU A 570 22.87 -5.32 10.93
N PHE A 571 21.66 -5.29 10.36
CA PHE A 571 20.45 -4.79 11.02
C PHE A 571 20.10 -5.63 12.26
N LEU A 572 20.13 -6.96 12.14
CA LEU A 572 19.88 -7.88 13.25
C LEU A 572 20.90 -7.67 14.38
N ARG A 573 22.15 -7.30 14.05
CA ARG A 573 23.21 -6.93 14.99
C ARG A 573 23.22 -5.47 15.45
N GLU A 574 22.20 -4.68 15.07
CA GLU A 574 22.06 -3.26 15.44
C GLU A 574 23.22 -2.36 14.96
N LYS A 575 23.94 -2.80 13.92
CA LYS A 575 24.99 -2.04 13.25
C LYS A 575 24.38 -1.14 12.17
N HIS A 576 23.52 -0.22 12.60
CA HIS A 576 22.63 0.54 11.71
C HIS A 576 23.35 1.35 10.62
N MET A 577 24.52 1.93 10.90
CA MET A 577 25.30 2.67 9.91
C MET A 577 25.77 1.77 8.76
N PHE A 578 26.46 0.67 9.09
CA PHE A 578 26.95 -0.29 8.09
C PHE A 578 25.82 -1.00 7.35
N SER A 579 24.73 -1.29 8.06
CA SER A 579 23.52 -1.83 7.43
C SER A 579 22.90 -0.85 6.42
N ALA A 580 22.83 0.44 6.75
CA ALA A 580 22.35 1.47 5.82
C ALA A 580 23.30 1.66 4.63
N LEU A 581 24.63 1.58 4.83
CA LEU A 581 25.60 1.56 3.73
C LEU A 581 25.36 0.35 2.79
N ALA A 582 25.23 -0.84 3.36
CA ALA A 582 24.93 -2.05 2.58
C ALA A 582 23.58 -1.94 1.85
N LEU A 583 22.58 -1.28 2.44
CA LEU A 583 21.29 -1.04 1.78
C LEU A 583 21.45 -0.11 0.57
N GLY A 584 22.30 0.92 0.69
CA GLY A 584 22.72 1.77 -0.42
C GLY A 584 23.35 0.95 -1.54
N LEU A 585 24.31 0.09 -1.22
CA LEU A 585 24.96 -0.79 -2.21
C LEU A 585 23.98 -1.76 -2.87
N ALA A 586 23.01 -2.30 -2.11
CA ALA A 586 21.94 -3.12 -2.66
C ALA A 586 21.08 -2.33 -3.66
N ALA A 587 20.68 -1.11 -3.31
CA ALA A 587 19.91 -0.23 -4.18
C ALA A 587 20.69 0.21 -5.43
N SER A 588 22.01 0.44 -5.29
CA SER A 588 22.94 0.71 -6.39
C SER A 588 23.22 -0.50 -7.27
N SER A 589 22.79 -1.71 -6.88
CA SER A 589 22.85 -2.90 -7.72
C SER A 589 21.52 -3.15 -8.43
N LYS A 590 20.40 -3.03 -7.71
CA LYS A 590 19.04 -3.27 -8.24
C LYS A 590 17.97 -2.58 -7.40
N TRP A 591 17.02 -1.90 -8.03
CA TRP A 591 15.91 -1.21 -7.35
C TRP A 591 14.98 -2.11 -6.55
N SER A 592 14.98 -3.42 -6.81
CA SER A 592 14.27 -4.40 -5.98
C SER A 592 14.67 -4.35 -4.50
N ALA A 593 15.78 -3.70 -4.14
CA ALA A 593 16.16 -3.40 -2.76
C ALA A 593 15.11 -2.59 -1.99
N ILE A 594 14.24 -1.82 -2.65
CA ILE A 594 13.18 -1.05 -1.98
C ILE A 594 12.18 -1.94 -1.23
N TRP A 595 11.92 -3.16 -1.76
CA TRP A 595 11.05 -4.15 -1.12
C TRP A 595 11.59 -4.63 0.23
N PHE A 596 12.86 -4.36 0.53
CA PHE A 596 13.48 -4.71 1.78
C PHE A 596 13.12 -3.77 2.95
N VAL A 597 12.74 -2.51 2.65
CA VAL A 597 12.42 -1.52 3.68
C VAL A 597 11.26 -1.98 4.59
N PRO A 598 10.14 -2.50 4.06
CA PRO A 598 9.10 -3.13 4.88
C PRO A 598 9.62 -4.22 5.81
N LEU A 599 10.56 -5.07 5.38
CA LEU A 599 11.11 -6.12 6.23
C LEU A 599 11.92 -5.55 7.39
N LEU A 600 12.72 -4.51 7.18
CA LEU A 600 13.48 -3.85 8.24
C LEU A 600 12.54 -3.23 9.28
N VAL A 601 11.49 -2.55 8.83
CA VAL A 601 10.46 -1.95 9.69
C VAL A 601 9.72 -3.03 10.48
N LEU A 602 9.29 -4.11 9.81
CA LEU A 602 8.63 -5.23 10.48
C LEU A 602 9.57 -5.90 11.48
N THR A 603 10.84 -6.11 11.13
CA THR A 603 11.85 -6.67 12.05
C THR A 603 12.03 -5.79 13.29
N GLN A 604 12.10 -4.46 13.13
CA GLN A 604 12.17 -3.51 14.24
C GLN A 604 10.97 -3.64 15.18
N ILE A 605 9.76 -3.67 14.61
CA ILE A 605 8.49 -3.73 15.34
C ILE A 605 8.33 -5.09 16.04
N LEU A 606 8.51 -6.17 15.29
CA LEU A 606 8.31 -7.55 15.76
C LEU A 606 9.31 -7.91 16.85
N LEU A 607 10.59 -7.57 16.68
CA LEU A 607 11.62 -7.80 17.71
C LEU A 607 11.60 -6.76 18.84
N ARG A 608 10.68 -5.79 18.81
CA ARG A 608 10.50 -4.75 19.84
C ARG A 608 11.79 -3.98 20.13
N LYS A 609 12.63 -3.80 19.11
CA LYS A 609 13.88 -3.07 19.26
C LYS A 609 13.57 -1.60 19.52
N LYS A 610 14.36 -0.96 20.39
CA LYS A 610 14.19 0.47 20.68
C LYS A 610 14.51 1.29 19.43
N LEU A 611 13.65 2.25 19.11
CA LEU A 611 13.98 3.27 18.12
C LEU A 611 15.10 4.15 18.68
N SER A 612 16.01 4.54 17.80
CA SER A 612 17.22 5.31 18.10
C SER A 612 17.47 6.28 16.96
N TRP A 613 18.08 7.43 17.24
CA TRP A 613 18.52 8.38 16.22
C TRP A 613 19.41 7.73 15.14
N ARG A 614 20.10 6.63 15.46
CA ARG A 614 20.89 5.83 14.50
C ARG A 614 20.07 5.26 13.34
N HIS A 615 18.74 5.25 13.42
CA HIS A 615 17.87 4.87 12.30
C HIS A 615 17.80 5.95 11.21
N LEU A 616 18.18 7.19 11.51
CA LEU A 616 18.28 8.25 10.51
C LEU A 616 19.32 7.93 9.42
N HIS A 617 20.29 7.05 9.70
CA HIS A 617 21.22 6.54 8.70
C HIS A 617 20.51 5.93 7.48
N TYR A 618 19.37 5.27 7.66
CA TYR A 618 18.62 4.66 6.54
C TYR A 618 17.91 5.69 5.66
N LEU A 619 17.78 6.93 6.12
CA LEU A 619 17.24 8.04 5.31
C LEU A 619 18.34 8.74 4.50
N VAL A 620 19.57 8.78 5.04
CA VAL A 620 20.66 9.59 4.49
C VAL A 620 21.65 8.75 3.70
N LEU A 621 22.13 7.63 4.25
CA LEU A 621 23.22 6.86 3.65
C LEU A 621 22.83 6.13 2.35
N PRO A 622 21.66 5.47 2.24
CA PRO A 622 21.33 4.78 0.99
C PRO A 622 21.25 5.72 -0.23
N PRO A 623 20.60 6.90 -0.16
CA PRO A 623 20.65 7.87 -1.27
C PRO A 623 22.06 8.37 -1.58
N LEU A 624 22.89 8.62 -0.56
CA LEU A 624 24.27 9.08 -0.77
C LEU A 624 25.13 8.02 -1.47
N VAL A 625 25.07 6.76 -1.02
CA VAL A 625 25.76 5.64 -1.68
C VAL A 625 25.23 5.42 -3.09
N TYR A 626 23.92 5.58 -3.29
CA TYR A 626 23.31 5.50 -4.60
C TYR A 626 23.88 6.54 -5.57
N VAL A 627 23.91 7.82 -5.19
CA VAL A 627 24.52 8.88 -6.01
C VAL A 627 26.03 8.65 -6.19
N ALA A 628 26.73 8.19 -5.14
CA ALA A 628 28.15 7.90 -5.21
C ALA A 628 28.50 6.78 -6.19
N SER A 629 27.61 5.80 -6.39
CA SER A 629 27.79 4.78 -7.45
C SER A 629 27.68 5.33 -8.87
N TYR A 630 27.36 6.62 -9.07
CA TYR A 630 27.44 7.27 -10.38
C TYR A 630 28.66 8.20 -10.48
N LEU A 631 29.62 8.11 -9.55
CA LEU A 631 30.83 8.94 -9.61
C LEU A 631 31.60 8.78 -10.93
N PRO A 632 31.77 7.58 -11.50
CA PRO A 632 32.43 7.45 -12.80
C PRO A 632 31.72 8.21 -13.93
N MET A 633 30.39 8.25 -13.95
CA MET A 633 29.63 9.07 -14.89
C MET A 633 30.01 10.55 -14.76
N PHE A 634 30.06 11.09 -13.53
CA PHE A 634 30.43 12.50 -13.32
C PHE A 634 31.88 12.78 -13.71
N ILE A 635 32.79 11.83 -13.50
CA ILE A 635 34.21 11.93 -13.91
C ILE A 635 34.34 12.04 -15.44
N HIS A 636 33.47 11.36 -16.21
CA HIS A 636 33.42 11.47 -17.67
C HIS A 636 32.78 12.77 -18.20
N GLY A 637 32.50 13.74 -17.32
CA GLY A 637 32.00 15.07 -17.71
C GLY A 637 30.48 15.19 -17.80
N TYR A 638 29.74 14.12 -17.50
CA TYR A 638 28.28 14.17 -17.43
C TYR A 638 27.82 14.89 -16.16
N ASN A 639 26.71 15.63 -16.26
CA ASN A 639 26.18 16.45 -15.17
C ASN A 639 24.97 15.77 -14.47
N PHE A 640 24.38 16.47 -13.51
CA PHE A 640 23.23 15.95 -12.77
C PHE A 640 21.96 15.79 -13.62
N GLU A 641 21.85 16.48 -14.75
CA GLU A 641 20.75 16.29 -15.70
C GLU A 641 20.81 14.89 -16.32
N HIS A 642 22.01 14.43 -16.71
CA HIS A 642 22.23 13.08 -17.22
C HIS A 642 21.93 12.02 -16.17
N PHE A 643 22.33 12.26 -14.91
CA PHE A 643 21.98 11.39 -13.79
C PHE A 643 20.46 11.19 -13.68
N ILE A 644 19.71 12.30 -13.66
CA ILE A 644 18.25 12.28 -13.57
C ILE A 644 17.63 11.66 -14.83
N GLY A 645 18.18 11.91 -16.01
CA GLY A 645 17.79 11.29 -17.27
C GLY A 645 17.88 9.76 -17.22
N MET A 646 18.98 9.21 -16.71
CA MET A 646 19.11 7.78 -16.48
C MET A 646 18.09 7.23 -15.47
N GLN A 647 17.78 7.97 -14.40
CA GLN A 647 16.74 7.55 -13.45
C GLN A 647 15.36 7.49 -14.13
N LYS A 648 15.03 8.50 -14.93
CA LYS A 648 13.78 8.53 -15.72
C LYS A 648 13.74 7.39 -16.74
N GLN A 649 14.85 7.10 -17.41
CA GLN A 649 14.94 6.00 -18.36
C GLN A 649 14.74 4.63 -17.71
N MET A 650 15.41 4.38 -16.57
CA MET A 650 15.18 3.17 -15.77
C MET A 650 13.72 3.04 -15.35
N TRP A 651 13.12 4.12 -14.86
CA TRP A 651 11.71 4.13 -14.46
C TRP A 651 10.78 3.86 -15.65
N TRP A 652 11.01 4.53 -16.77
CA TRP A 652 10.26 4.33 -18.01
C TRP A 652 10.35 2.87 -18.48
N TYR A 653 11.54 2.27 -18.48
CA TYR A 653 11.73 0.87 -18.83
C TYR A 653 10.92 -0.05 -17.89
N HIS A 654 11.07 0.09 -16.57
CA HIS A 654 10.40 -0.81 -15.62
C HIS A 654 8.88 -0.62 -15.51
N SER A 655 8.37 0.57 -15.83
CA SER A 655 6.92 0.88 -15.80
C SER A 655 6.23 0.66 -17.15
N GLY A 656 6.97 0.78 -18.27
CA GLY A 656 6.43 0.79 -19.62
C GLY A 656 6.78 -0.42 -20.48
N LEU A 657 7.67 -1.32 -20.05
CA LEU A 657 8.08 -2.48 -20.85
C LEU A 657 6.89 -3.40 -21.15
N LYS A 658 6.46 -3.38 -22.41
CA LYS A 658 5.53 -4.33 -23.00
C LYS A 658 6.29 -5.19 -24.01
N ALA A 659 6.70 -6.38 -23.57
CA ALA A 659 7.40 -7.33 -24.40
C ALA A 659 6.80 -8.73 -24.20
N THR A 660 7.04 -9.62 -25.15
CA THR A 660 6.73 -11.05 -25.02
C THR A 660 8.03 -11.83 -25.11
N HIS A 661 8.21 -12.82 -24.23
CA HIS A 661 9.37 -13.71 -24.28
C HIS A 661 8.92 -15.16 -24.06
N PRO A 662 9.35 -16.14 -24.88
CA PRO A 662 8.91 -17.53 -24.76
C PRO A 662 9.13 -18.13 -23.37
N TYR A 663 10.25 -17.78 -22.72
CA TYR A 663 10.59 -18.26 -21.36
C TYR A 663 10.05 -17.39 -20.21
N THR A 664 9.14 -16.45 -20.46
CA THR A 664 8.53 -15.69 -19.36
C THR A 664 7.80 -16.63 -18.41
N SER A 665 7.94 -16.43 -17.08
CA SER A 665 7.30 -17.26 -16.07
C SER A 665 6.47 -16.43 -15.08
N PRO A 666 5.23 -16.87 -14.79
CA PRO A 666 4.37 -16.15 -13.85
C PRO A 666 4.86 -16.39 -12.42
N TRP A 667 4.75 -15.36 -11.57
CA TRP A 667 5.26 -15.37 -10.20
C TRP A 667 4.84 -16.61 -9.39
N TRP A 668 3.57 -17.01 -9.47
CA TRP A 668 3.02 -18.14 -8.70
C TRP A 668 3.63 -19.49 -9.07
N SER A 669 4.28 -19.60 -10.24
CA SER A 669 4.89 -20.85 -10.72
C SER A 669 6.26 -21.16 -10.10
N TRP A 670 6.94 -20.15 -9.52
CA TRP A 670 8.33 -20.25 -9.12
C TRP A 670 8.60 -21.20 -7.95
N PRO A 671 7.78 -21.26 -6.87
CA PRO A 671 8.02 -22.21 -5.78
C PRO A 671 7.93 -23.68 -6.23
N LEU A 672 7.19 -23.96 -7.31
CA LEU A 672 7.06 -25.29 -7.91
C LEU A 672 8.06 -25.54 -9.03
N MET A 673 8.83 -24.51 -9.42
CA MET A 673 9.73 -24.51 -10.57
C MET A 673 9.04 -24.86 -11.89
N GLN A 674 7.74 -24.61 -12.02
CA GLN A 674 6.96 -25.13 -13.15
C GLN A 674 7.43 -24.57 -14.50
N ARG A 675 8.01 -23.37 -14.52
CA ARG A 675 8.52 -22.72 -15.73
C ARG A 675 9.93 -22.15 -15.49
N PRO A 676 10.98 -22.97 -15.65
CA PRO A 676 12.37 -22.52 -15.57
C PRO A 676 12.71 -21.64 -16.78
N VAL A 677 13.90 -21.03 -16.73
CA VAL A 677 14.39 -20.19 -17.82
C VAL A 677 15.63 -20.79 -18.42
N TYR A 678 15.61 -20.92 -19.74
CA TYR A 678 16.75 -21.39 -20.51
C TYR A 678 17.76 -20.28 -20.75
N LEU A 679 19.04 -20.53 -20.44
CA LEU A 679 20.09 -19.51 -20.57
C LEU A 679 21.09 -19.82 -21.69
N TYR A 680 21.43 -21.10 -21.92
CA TYR A 680 22.50 -21.49 -22.86
C TYR A 680 22.29 -22.89 -23.46
N GLN A 681 22.66 -23.05 -24.74
CA GLN A 681 22.78 -24.32 -25.46
C GLN A 681 24.14 -24.47 -26.14
N ASN A 682 24.62 -25.70 -26.18
CA ASN A 682 25.50 -26.19 -27.22
C ASN A 682 25.19 -27.67 -27.54
N PHE A 683 25.05 -28.01 -28.82
CA PHE A 683 24.75 -29.37 -29.27
C PHE A 683 25.82 -29.89 -30.22
N ASP A 684 26.49 -30.96 -29.81
CA ASP A 684 27.38 -31.74 -30.68
C ASP A 684 26.57 -32.86 -31.33
N ALA A 685 26.14 -32.62 -32.57
CA ALA A 685 25.34 -33.55 -33.35
C ALA A 685 26.08 -34.86 -33.69
N VAL A 686 27.41 -34.83 -33.77
CA VAL A 686 28.23 -35.99 -34.14
C VAL A 686 28.35 -36.94 -32.96
N ARG A 687 28.66 -36.42 -31.78
CA ARG A 687 28.80 -37.22 -30.55
C ARG A 687 27.47 -37.48 -29.86
N LYS A 688 26.41 -36.75 -30.24
CA LYS A 688 25.11 -36.71 -29.56
C LYS A 688 25.25 -36.26 -28.09
N PHE A 689 26.01 -35.19 -27.88
CA PHE A 689 26.17 -34.54 -26.57
C PHE A 689 25.51 -33.17 -26.57
N VAL A 690 24.90 -32.81 -25.44
CA VAL A 690 24.25 -31.52 -25.20
C VAL A 690 24.89 -30.89 -23.97
N ALA A 691 25.20 -29.59 -24.04
CA ALA A 691 25.58 -28.77 -22.90
C ALA A 691 24.55 -27.64 -22.74
N ASN A 692 23.85 -27.63 -21.61
CA ASN A 692 22.75 -26.70 -21.35
C ASN A 692 23.01 -25.93 -20.04
N ILE A 693 22.48 -24.71 -19.95
CA ILE A 693 22.31 -23.98 -18.68
C ILE A 693 20.85 -23.58 -18.53
N TYR A 694 20.22 -24.07 -17.46
CA TYR A 694 18.89 -23.65 -17.04
C TYR A 694 18.94 -22.94 -15.68
N ALA A 695 18.29 -21.78 -15.59
CA ALA A 695 17.90 -21.20 -14.32
C ALA A 695 16.74 -22.02 -13.73
N ILE A 696 17.09 -23.10 -13.04
CA ILE A 696 16.17 -23.96 -12.31
C ILE A 696 16.79 -24.34 -10.96
N GLY A 697 15.96 -24.44 -9.94
CA GLY A 697 16.38 -24.82 -8.61
C GLY A 697 16.65 -26.31 -8.44
N ASN A 698 17.15 -26.68 -7.26
CA ASN A 698 17.15 -28.07 -6.84
C ASN A 698 15.74 -28.46 -6.38
N PRO A 699 15.08 -29.49 -6.95
CA PRO A 699 13.71 -29.88 -6.59
C PRO A 699 13.53 -30.16 -5.10
N VAL A 700 14.54 -30.73 -4.45
CA VAL A 700 14.50 -30.94 -3.01
C VAL A 700 14.48 -29.61 -2.27
N VAL A 701 15.36 -28.67 -2.63
CA VAL A 701 15.41 -27.36 -1.96
C VAL A 701 14.08 -26.62 -2.18
N PHE A 702 13.58 -26.55 -3.41
CA PHE A 702 12.36 -25.81 -3.74
C PHE A 702 11.10 -26.44 -3.15
N TRP A 703 10.85 -27.73 -3.38
CA TRP A 703 9.58 -28.35 -2.99
C TRP A 703 9.54 -28.65 -1.49
N PHE A 704 10.63 -29.19 -0.92
CA PHE A 704 10.72 -29.32 0.53
C PHE A 704 10.70 -27.95 1.19
N GLY A 705 11.34 -26.95 0.58
CA GLY A 705 11.35 -25.59 1.12
C GLY A 705 10.00 -24.89 1.06
N ALA A 706 9.21 -25.06 0.00
CA ALA A 706 7.85 -24.57 -0.06
C ALA A 706 6.98 -25.17 1.06
N VAL A 707 7.08 -26.49 1.27
CA VAL A 707 6.44 -27.17 2.40
C VAL A 707 7.00 -26.67 3.73
N GLY A 708 8.30 -26.43 3.83
CA GLY A 708 8.99 -25.91 5.01
C GLY A 708 8.57 -24.49 5.39
N VAL A 709 8.30 -23.63 4.41
CA VAL A 709 7.72 -22.30 4.62
C VAL A 709 6.30 -22.42 5.17
N LEU A 710 5.45 -23.28 4.60
CA LEU A 710 4.10 -23.53 5.10
C LEU A 710 4.12 -24.11 6.52
N PHE A 711 4.97 -25.10 6.77
CA PHE A 711 5.19 -25.67 8.09
C PHE A 711 5.66 -24.62 9.10
N SER A 712 6.63 -23.79 8.71
CA SER A 712 7.13 -22.68 9.54
C SER A 712 6.05 -21.64 9.80
N ALA A 713 5.14 -21.37 8.86
CA ALA A 713 4.01 -20.47 9.05
C ALA A 713 2.99 -21.04 10.04
N VAL A 714 2.65 -22.33 9.91
CA VAL A 714 1.77 -23.04 10.87
C VAL A 714 2.40 -23.05 12.26
N GLU A 715 3.69 -23.36 12.36
CA GLU A 715 4.42 -23.35 13.63
C GLU A 715 4.58 -21.95 14.22
N ALA A 716 4.80 -20.93 13.38
CA ALA A 716 4.82 -19.53 13.79
C ALA A 716 3.53 -19.19 14.53
N VAL A 717 2.37 -19.53 13.95
CA VAL A 717 1.05 -19.27 14.56
C VAL A 717 0.81 -20.15 15.78
N ARG A 718 1.06 -21.47 15.68
CA ARG A 718 0.79 -22.43 16.76
C ARG A 718 1.61 -22.13 18.01
N LYS A 719 2.91 -21.89 17.83
CA LYS A 719 3.84 -21.59 18.93
C LYS A 719 3.90 -20.11 19.27
N ARG A 720 3.34 -19.26 18.40
CA ARG A 720 3.46 -17.81 18.51
C ARG A 720 4.94 -17.41 18.52
N SER A 721 5.73 -17.88 17.55
CA SER A 721 7.17 -17.58 17.45
C SER A 721 7.45 -16.42 16.51
N LEU A 722 8.08 -15.37 17.04
CA LEU A 722 8.45 -14.18 16.27
C LEU A 722 9.55 -14.48 15.26
N GLU A 723 10.49 -15.35 15.60
CA GLU A 723 11.55 -15.81 14.72
C GLU A 723 10.98 -16.44 13.45
N LEU A 724 10.01 -17.36 13.61
CA LEU A 724 9.40 -18.03 12.47
C LEU A 724 8.52 -17.08 11.66
N ALA A 725 7.76 -16.20 12.32
CA ALA A 725 7.01 -15.15 11.62
C ALA A 725 7.94 -14.27 10.79
N LEU A 726 9.11 -13.89 11.31
CA LEU A 726 10.09 -13.09 10.58
C LEU A 726 10.62 -13.82 9.34
N VAL A 727 10.97 -15.10 9.46
CA VAL A 727 11.44 -15.90 8.32
C VAL A 727 10.36 -16.01 7.24
N VAL A 728 9.11 -16.30 7.63
CA VAL A 728 7.98 -16.40 6.69
C VAL A 728 7.68 -15.05 6.04
N LEU A 729 7.66 -13.96 6.81
CA LEU A 729 7.44 -12.62 6.27
C LEU A 729 8.56 -12.19 5.33
N ALA A 730 9.81 -12.49 5.67
CA ALA A 730 10.95 -12.21 4.80
C ALA A 730 10.85 -12.94 3.46
N TYR A 731 10.47 -14.22 3.48
CA TYR A 731 10.17 -14.96 2.26
C TYR A 731 9.03 -14.31 1.46
N LEU A 732 7.90 -13.98 2.10
CA LEU A 732 6.73 -13.43 1.41
C LEU A 732 6.98 -12.04 0.82
N ILE A 733 7.78 -11.20 1.47
CA ILE A 733 8.13 -9.84 0.98
C ILE A 733 8.90 -9.89 -0.33
N PHE A 734 9.70 -10.93 -0.57
CA PHE A 734 10.43 -11.09 -1.83
C PHE A 734 9.70 -11.91 -2.88
N PHE A 735 8.60 -12.54 -2.50
CA PHE A 735 7.79 -13.37 -3.39
C PHE A 735 6.51 -12.67 -3.86
N VAL A 736 5.68 -12.20 -2.93
CA VAL A 736 4.32 -11.73 -3.19
C VAL A 736 4.24 -10.45 -4.03
N PRO A 737 5.13 -9.44 -3.87
CA PRO A 737 5.01 -8.21 -4.66
C PRO A 737 5.09 -8.42 -6.18
N TRP A 738 5.71 -9.50 -6.63
CA TRP A 738 5.76 -9.85 -8.06
C TRP A 738 4.38 -10.15 -8.66
N ALA A 739 3.38 -10.48 -7.84
CA ALA A 739 1.99 -10.59 -8.27
C ALA A 739 1.42 -9.29 -8.86
N LEU A 740 2.03 -8.15 -8.53
CA LEU A 740 1.61 -6.82 -8.97
C LEU A 740 2.48 -6.28 -10.13
N SER A 741 3.46 -7.06 -10.61
CA SER A 741 4.38 -6.59 -11.64
C SER A 741 3.66 -6.45 -12.99
N PRO A 742 3.76 -5.29 -13.66
CA PRO A 742 3.09 -5.06 -14.95
C PRO A 742 3.88 -5.59 -16.16
N ARG A 743 5.10 -6.10 -15.95
CA ARG A 743 6.04 -6.50 -17.00
C ARG A 743 6.27 -8.01 -17.03
N ILE A 744 6.91 -8.49 -18.09
CA ILE A 744 7.37 -9.87 -18.15
C ILE A 744 8.36 -10.17 -17.01
N MET A 745 8.25 -11.38 -16.47
CA MET A 745 9.08 -11.85 -15.38
C MET A 745 9.63 -13.24 -15.67
N PHE A 746 10.57 -13.64 -14.84
CA PHE A 746 11.39 -14.83 -14.98
C PHE A 746 11.71 -15.40 -13.60
N ILE A 747 12.01 -16.70 -13.52
CA ILE A 747 12.18 -17.40 -12.24
C ILE A 747 13.32 -16.83 -11.38
N TYR A 748 14.34 -16.23 -11.96
CA TYR A 748 15.44 -15.60 -11.21
C TYR A 748 14.98 -14.40 -10.36
N HIS A 749 13.82 -13.80 -10.63
CA HIS A 749 13.23 -12.78 -9.75
C HIS A 749 12.85 -13.34 -8.37
N TYR A 750 12.70 -14.66 -8.26
CA TYR A 750 12.45 -15.38 -7.02
C TYR A 750 13.70 -15.58 -6.15
N LEU A 751 14.90 -15.41 -6.72
CA LEU A 751 16.20 -15.61 -6.07
C LEU A 751 16.30 -15.01 -4.65
N PRO A 752 15.80 -13.77 -4.37
CA PRO A 752 15.87 -13.18 -3.03
C PRO A 752 15.02 -13.87 -1.97
N SER A 753 14.06 -14.72 -2.38
CA SER A 753 13.22 -15.52 -1.50
C SER A 753 13.94 -16.78 -1.01
N LEU A 754 14.90 -17.30 -1.78
CA LEU A 754 15.57 -18.57 -1.51
C LEU A 754 16.36 -18.63 -0.18
N PRO A 755 17.08 -17.58 0.25
CA PRO A 755 17.69 -17.54 1.57
C PRO A 755 16.71 -17.86 2.69
N PHE A 756 15.51 -17.25 2.66
CA PHE A 756 14.51 -17.41 3.71
C PHE A 756 13.76 -18.74 3.60
N LEU A 757 13.60 -19.27 2.39
CA LEU A 757 13.11 -20.63 2.15
C LEU A 757 14.09 -21.69 2.71
N ALA A 758 15.40 -21.51 2.53
CA ALA A 758 16.43 -22.37 3.11
C ALA A 758 16.44 -22.31 4.65
N ILE A 759 16.27 -21.11 5.23
CA ILE A 759 16.16 -20.91 6.69
C ILE A 759 14.91 -21.61 7.25
N ALA A 760 13.75 -21.49 6.59
CA ALA A 760 12.52 -22.19 6.98
C ALA A 760 12.68 -23.73 6.89
N SER A 761 13.37 -24.21 5.86
CA SER A 761 13.71 -25.63 5.70
C SER A 761 14.62 -26.13 6.82
N GLY A 762 15.64 -25.35 7.20
CA GLY A 762 16.53 -25.65 8.32
C GLY A 762 15.77 -25.81 9.63
N TYR A 763 14.80 -24.93 9.90
CA TYR A 763 13.93 -25.07 11.08
C TYR A 763 13.07 -26.34 11.01
N THR A 764 12.48 -26.62 9.84
CA THR A 764 11.63 -27.80 9.63
C THR A 764 12.40 -29.10 9.88
N LEU A 765 13.62 -29.22 9.35
CA LEU A 765 14.48 -30.38 9.57
C LEU A 765 15.00 -30.49 11.01
N HIS A 766 15.22 -29.37 11.69
CA HIS A 766 15.50 -29.40 13.12
C HIS A 766 14.32 -30.00 13.92
N LYS A 767 13.07 -29.73 13.51
CA LYS A 767 11.88 -30.31 14.14
C LYS A 767 11.62 -31.76 13.73
N LEU A 768 12.08 -32.16 12.55
CA LEU A 768 11.95 -33.51 12.01
C LEU A 768 13.34 -34.11 11.77
N PRO A 769 14.16 -34.35 12.82
CA PRO A 769 15.57 -34.70 12.67
C PRO A 769 15.82 -36.01 11.93
N ARG A 770 14.82 -36.92 11.92
CA ARG A 770 14.85 -38.16 11.12
C ARG A 770 14.91 -37.88 9.62
N LEU A 771 14.38 -36.73 9.17
CA LEU A 771 14.38 -36.32 7.78
C LEU A 771 15.66 -35.56 7.38
N THR A 772 16.47 -35.08 8.34
CA THR A 772 17.66 -34.25 8.03
C THR A 772 18.65 -34.98 7.13
N LYS A 773 19.06 -36.20 7.51
CA LYS A 773 19.99 -37.01 6.71
C LYS A 773 19.44 -37.34 5.31
N PRO A 774 18.23 -37.92 5.16
CA PRO A 774 17.71 -38.25 3.84
C PRO A 774 17.47 -37.01 2.97
N VAL A 775 16.94 -35.90 3.51
CA VAL A 775 16.72 -34.68 2.71
C VAL A 775 18.05 -34.08 2.22
N ILE A 776 19.07 -34.03 3.08
CA ILE A 776 20.40 -33.56 2.66
C ILE A 776 21.02 -34.51 1.64
N LEU A 777 20.93 -35.84 1.85
CA LEU A 777 21.47 -36.83 0.93
C LEU A 777 20.80 -36.75 -0.44
N VAL A 778 19.47 -36.74 -0.50
CA VAL A 778 18.73 -36.59 -1.76
C VAL A 778 19.02 -35.22 -2.38
N GLY A 779 19.16 -34.16 -1.57
CA GLY A 779 19.58 -32.85 -2.05
C GLY A 779 20.95 -32.87 -2.72
N VAL A 780 21.93 -33.58 -2.16
CA VAL A 780 23.27 -33.79 -2.75
C VAL A 780 23.18 -34.62 -4.02
N VAL A 781 22.40 -35.71 -4.03
CA VAL A 781 22.19 -36.54 -5.24
C VAL A 781 21.56 -35.71 -6.35
N MET A 782 20.53 -34.91 -6.04
CA MET A 782 19.89 -34.02 -7.01
C MET A 782 20.85 -32.92 -7.47
N PHE A 783 21.69 -32.40 -6.59
CA PHE A 783 22.73 -31.46 -6.98
C PHE A 783 23.69 -32.10 -8.00
N ILE A 784 24.22 -33.29 -7.72
CA ILE A 784 25.13 -34.01 -8.64
C ILE A 784 24.42 -34.30 -9.96
N TYR A 785 23.16 -34.75 -9.91
CA TYR A 785 22.38 -35.10 -11.08
C TYR A 785 22.12 -33.88 -12.00
N PHE A 786 21.67 -32.75 -11.45
CA PHE A 786 21.40 -31.52 -12.21
C PHE A 786 22.65 -30.66 -12.45
N TYR A 787 23.79 -30.94 -11.80
CA TYR A 787 25.01 -30.14 -11.92
C TYR A 787 25.42 -29.88 -13.37
N PRO A 788 25.46 -30.89 -14.27
CA PRO A 788 25.81 -30.64 -15.67
C PRO A 788 24.88 -29.64 -16.38
N HIS A 789 23.60 -29.68 -16.02
CA HIS A 789 22.53 -28.84 -16.57
C HIS A 789 22.53 -27.39 -16.01
N TRP A 790 23.30 -27.13 -14.96
CA TRP A 790 23.52 -25.81 -14.39
C TRP A 790 24.88 -25.20 -14.77
N SER A 791 25.84 -26.02 -15.18
CA SER A 791 27.23 -25.61 -15.40
C SER A 791 27.72 -25.82 -16.84
N ALA A 792 26.83 -26.12 -17.79
CA ALA A 792 27.16 -26.41 -19.19
C ALA A 792 28.17 -27.56 -19.36
N ILE A 793 28.15 -28.59 -18.50
CA ILE A 793 28.97 -29.78 -18.75
C ILE A 793 28.27 -30.62 -19.83
N PRO A 794 28.96 -30.97 -20.94
CA PRO A 794 28.37 -31.81 -21.98
C PRO A 794 27.95 -33.17 -21.43
N VAL A 795 26.71 -33.56 -21.70
CA VAL A 795 26.15 -34.87 -21.37
C VAL A 795 25.58 -35.55 -22.61
N PRO A 796 25.51 -36.89 -22.65
CA PRO A 796 24.80 -37.57 -23.73
C PRO A 796 23.34 -37.13 -23.83
N GLU A 797 22.80 -37.05 -25.04
CA GLU A 797 21.42 -36.61 -25.32
C GLU A 797 20.35 -37.39 -24.52
N TRP A 798 20.59 -38.69 -24.25
CA TRP A 798 19.69 -39.51 -23.46
C TRP A 798 19.58 -39.02 -22.01
N LEU A 799 20.67 -38.51 -21.43
CA LEU A 799 20.70 -38.00 -20.07
C LEU A 799 20.05 -36.63 -20.00
N ASP A 800 20.28 -35.76 -20.98
CA ASP A 800 19.63 -34.45 -21.09
C ASP A 800 18.10 -34.57 -21.06
N LYS A 801 17.54 -35.53 -21.81
CA LYS A 801 16.10 -35.81 -21.82
C LYS A 801 15.51 -36.15 -20.45
N THR A 802 16.32 -36.66 -19.52
CA THR A 802 15.86 -37.01 -18.17
C THR A 802 15.69 -35.81 -17.25
N TYR A 803 16.34 -34.66 -17.53
CA TYR A 803 16.25 -33.47 -16.69
C TYR A 803 14.87 -32.80 -16.72
N TYR A 804 14.08 -33.04 -17.76
CA TYR A 804 12.77 -32.41 -17.98
C TYR A 804 11.63 -33.20 -17.34
N TRP A 805 11.48 -33.08 -16.03
CA TRP A 805 10.45 -33.83 -15.28
C TRP A 805 9.03 -33.36 -15.59
N PHE A 806 8.86 -32.10 -15.96
CA PHE A 806 7.61 -31.56 -16.49
C PHE A 806 7.81 -31.14 -17.95
N SER A 807 6.76 -31.29 -18.77
CA SER A 807 6.79 -30.81 -20.15
C SER A 807 7.06 -29.31 -20.25
N SER A 808 6.65 -28.53 -19.25
CA SER A 808 6.87 -27.09 -19.15
C SER A 808 8.29 -26.68 -18.78
N TRP A 809 9.20 -27.64 -18.54
CA TRP A 809 10.63 -27.37 -18.32
C TRP A 809 11.42 -27.30 -19.63
N ARG A 810 10.79 -27.63 -20.76
CA ARG A 810 11.35 -27.52 -22.10
C ARG A 810 11.03 -26.18 -22.73
#